data_AF-A0A927RD48-F1
#
_entry.id   AF-A0A927RD48-F1
#
_cell.length_a   1.000
_cell.length_b   1.000
_cell.length_c   1.000
_cell.angle_alpha   90.00
_cell.angle_beta   90.00
_cell.angle_gamma   90.00
#
_symmetry.space_group_name_H-M   'P 1'
#
loop_
_entity.id
_entity.type
_entity.pdbx_description
1 polymer ?
#
loop_
_entity_poly.entity_id
_entity_poly.type
_entity_poly.pdbx_seq_one_letter_code
_entity_poly.pdbx_strand_id
1 'polypeptide(L)'
;MSTAAPIQRLARNGTLNLAGTLVGGAAGIALVVVVTNGVPQDVAGILFAATSFFLIVTAISGLGTDVGLAHTIQRQLTAGNPAGALATVRIALRPVIALSVVAAVAVWVTAPWLAGLLGSDPANGGPATMAQMLRVLAVAFPVATAYDTILAATRAHETMRPNVLVEKLGRLPGQILCVLVAVWLDAGPVWLAVAWAAPYAVGLVGIVWWYRTITTSLRGQPDGSGAEAPATLAHDFWGFTTPRAFGRICQVALQRADIVLVAALLSPRHAAVYTAATRFLVLGQLGIQAIQQVLQPQLSALFARGDVNGVRDVFSASTAWLMAMAWPIYLTSAVAAPVLLSIFGGGYEAGQATVVILALTMLATTATGSVDIVLLMAGRSRQSLVNNALALVVDLLLVVLLVPTLGITGAAIAWAAALAVRNSLPMLQVRRAYGVISFGPGVGWVAGAATLCFGLIPLLISLVAPMTVPVVVAWLVPMCALYALLLWKGRRHLYLGAFRSVLPVARVVSQVRRVAARARRILAPVLGGALALARALPLPRRARVVLSTLALRKPGLTQVRLDHLLLGVQDGVPASAYAERFDDLLWASTPVTHGPHAELLRLAARCEGARPTDEAILASPYAEHARRCLRLSGRYFWATDEAGIVEVARSFLARADLPVAAPAGSRPVTVHASGDPAMTAAAGTLAPTAVSPPRPAPTARTGQSSTADPVLVAPIRDSDCYQVLDGHHRLALLAHQGVPTAQVKVKRLPVTTPLQDLLTQMSWIGGKKELYQPVDAPELRQSWTTVRRCQDRLALMDGQLAALGAGPGHSYLDVASCYGWFVQQMAERGYAAQGVERDPLAPRLGAGVYGLDPGRVSVGDAVEFLRTAREDGRRFDVVSCFSLLHHFVLGRGGGTSAEELTQLLDSVTGRVMFLDTGQEHEAWFARTLRGWDASHIARFLTTYTTFDEVIDLGPDQDAVPPYADNYGRHLFACVRR
;
A
#
# COMPACT_ATOMS: atom_id res chain seq x y z
N MET A 1 -16.04 -1.20 -22.31
CA MET A 1 -16.05 0.03 -21.47
C MET A 1 -14.80 0.04 -20.61
N SER A 2 -13.94 1.07 -20.72
CA SER A 2 -12.61 1.06 -20.10
C SER A 2 -12.66 1.08 -18.57
N THR A 3 -12.02 0.10 -17.93
CA THR A 3 -11.81 -0.03 -16.47
C THR A 3 -11.01 1.13 -15.84
N ALA A 4 -10.46 2.05 -16.65
CA ALA A 4 -9.72 3.22 -16.19
C ALA A 4 -10.60 4.35 -15.61
N ALA A 5 -11.84 4.52 -16.11
CA ALA A 5 -12.70 5.64 -15.74
C ALA A 5 -13.26 5.58 -14.29
N PRO A 6 -13.59 4.41 -13.72
CA PRO A 6 -13.95 4.29 -12.30
C PRO A 6 -12.77 4.59 -11.36
N ILE A 7 -11.57 4.07 -11.68
CA ILE A 7 -10.37 4.21 -10.84
C ILE A 7 -9.88 5.66 -10.79
N GLN A 8 -9.88 6.38 -11.93
CA GLN A 8 -9.55 7.81 -11.95
C GLN A 8 -10.58 8.65 -11.18
N ARG A 9 -11.88 8.32 -11.27
CA ARG A 9 -12.93 9.00 -10.49
C ARG A 9 -12.75 8.76 -8.99
N LEU A 10 -12.42 7.53 -8.58
CA LEU A 10 -12.13 7.17 -7.19
C LEU A 10 -10.90 7.92 -6.65
N ALA A 11 -9.80 7.96 -7.41
CA ALA A 11 -8.58 8.68 -7.04
C ALA A 11 -8.78 10.20 -6.92
N ARG A 12 -9.53 10.80 -7.86
CA ARG A 12 -9.86 12.24 -7.81
C ARG A 12 -10.80 12.58 -6.66
N ASN A 13 -11.78 11.72 -6.37
CA ASN A 13 -12.69 11.92 -5.25
C ASN A 13 -11.98 11.72 -3.89
N GLY A 14 -11.06 10.75 -3.81
CA GLY A 14 -10.25 10.50 -2.60
C GLY A 14 -9.30 11.65 -2.26
N THR A 15 -8.59 12.18 -3.25
CA THR A 15 -7.69 13.35 -3.06
C THR A 15 -8.46 14.61 -2.65
N LEU A 16 -9.62 14.87 -3.27
CA LEU A 16 -10.49 15.99 -2.93
C LEU A 16 -11.00 15.88 -1.48
N ASN A 17 -11.43 14.68 -1.06
CA ASN A 17 -11.91 14.43 0.29
C ASN A 17 -10.81 14.61 1.35
N LEU A 18 -9.59 14.14 1.07
CA LEU A 18 -8.44 14.32 1.96
C LEU A 18 -8.09 15.81 2.13
N ALA A 19 -8.03 16.56 1.02
CA ALA A 19 -7.80 18.00 1.06
C ALA A 19 -8.89 18.74 1.84
N GLY A 20 -10.17 18.40 1.62
CA GLY A 20 -11.29 18.97 2.38
C GLY A 20 -11.21 18.64 3.87
N THR A 21 -10.83 17.43 4.25
CA THR A 21 -10.68 17.03 5.65
C THR A 21 -9.57 17.84 6.34
N LEU A 22 -8.43 18.06 5.66
CA LEU A 22 -7.35 18.92 6.19
C LEU A 22 -7.81 20.36 6.41
N VAL A 23 -8.50 20.95 5.42
CA VAL A 23 -9.04 22.31 5.55
C VAL A 23 -10.07 22.39 6.68
N GLY A 24 -10.96 21.40 6.80
CA GLY A 24 -11.94 21.36 7.87
C GLY A 24 -11.32 21.24 9.27
N GLY A 25 -10.27 20.44 9.41
CA GLY A 25 -9.50 20.33 10.67
C GLY A 25 -8.82 21.65 11.05
N ALA A 26 -8.15 22.29 10.09
CA ALA A 26 -7.52 23.59 10.30
C ALA A 26 -8.56 24.68 10.64
N ALA A 27 -9.70 24.68 9.95
CA ALA A 27 -10.80 25.60 10.21
C ALA A 27 -11.36 25.44 11.64
N GLY A 28 -11.49 24.20 12.13
CA GLY A 28 -11.92 23.94 13.50
C GLY A 28 -10.97 24.53 14.55
N ILE A 29 -9.65 24.48 14.32
CA ILE A 29 -8.65 25.10 15.21
C ILE A 29 -8.72 26.62 15.11
N ALA A 30 -8.75 27.15 13.88
CA ALA A 30 -8.81 28.59 13.63
C ALA A 30 -10.05 29.24 14.25
N LEU A 31 -11.21 28.58 14.20
CA LEU A 31 -12.42 29.05 14.87
C LEU A 31 -12.22 29.22 16.37
N VAL A 32 -11.57 28.25 17.02
CA VAL A 32 -11.28 28.34 18.47
C VAL A 32 -10.31 29.48 18.73
N VAL A 33 -9.25 29.62 17.94
CA VAL A 33 -8.29 30.73 18.08
C VAL A 33 -8.98 32.09 17.95
N VAL A 34 -9.88 32.27 16.97
CA VAL A 34 -10.63 33.51 16.78
C VAL A 34 -11.50 33.82 17.99
N VAL A 35 -12.22 32.82 18.51
CA VAL A 35 -13.08 33.00 19.69
C VAL A 35 -12.23 33.31 20.94
N THR A 36 -11.18 32.54 21.23
CA THR A 36 -10.43 32.69 22.49
C THR A 36 -9.60 33.97 22.54
N ASN A 37 -9.14 34.49 21.40
CA ASN A 37 -8.42 35.78 21.33
C ASN A 37 -9.37 36.97 21.13
N GLY A 38 -10.59 36.72 20.64
CA GLY A 38 -11.54 37.76 20.30
C GLY A 38 -12.49 38.14 21.42
N VAL A 39 -12.77 37.22 22.35
CA VAL A 39 -13.72 37.44 23.44
C VAL A 39 -13.18 36.95 24.79
N PRO A 40 -13.70 37.47 25.91
CA PRO A 40 -13.37 36.98 27.25
C PRO A 40 -13.57 35.46 27.43
N GLN A 41 -12.75 34.85 28.30
CA GLN A 41 -12.71 33.38 28.48
C GLN A 41 -14.04 32.78 28.96
N ASP A 42 -14.81 33.51 29.75
CA ASP A 42 -16.15 33.15 30.21
C ASP A 42 -17.14 33.11 29.04
N VAL A 43 -17.17 34.15 28.19
CA VAL A 43 -18.03 34.20 26.99
C VAL A 43 -17.65 33.11 25.99
N ALA A 44 -16.34 32.92 25.75
CA ALA A 44 -15.83 31.81 24.92
C ALA A 44 -16.29 30.46 25.47
N GLY A 45 -16.22 30.29 26.78
CA GLY A 45 -16.67 29.10 27.50
C GLY A 45 -18.15 28.80 27.31
N ILE A 46 -19.00 29.82 27.48
CA ILE A 46 -20.45 29.72 27.28
C ILE A 46 -20.73 29.28 25.85
N LEU A 47 -20.08 29.90 24.85
CA LEU A 47 -20.24 29.54 23.44
C LEU A 47 -19.80 28.09 23.17
N PHE A 48 -18.64 27.65 23.67
CA PHE A 48 -18.16 26.28 23.45
C PHE A 48 -19.03 25.23 24.13
N ALA A 49 -19.55 25.50 25.32
CA ALA A 49 -20.49 24.62 26.00
C ALA A 49 -21.83 24.56 25.24
N ALA A 50 -22.40 25.70 24.87
CA ALA A 50 -23.66 25.78 24.13
C ALA A 50 -23.58 25.09 22.76
N THR A 51 -22.49 25.31 22.01
CA THR A 51 -22.27 24.65 20.71
C THR A 51 -21.97 23.15 20.86
N SER A 52 -21.32 22.72 21.94
CA SER A 52 -21.09 21.29 22.20
C SER A 52 -22.40 20.59 22.57
N PHE A 53 -23.23 21.20 23.40
CA PHE A 53 -24.59 20.75 23.70
C PHE A 53 -25.42 20.66 22.40
N PHE A 54 -25.36 21.69 21.56
CA PHE A 54 -26.03 21.71 20.26
C PHE A 54 -25.62 20.51 19.38
N LEU A 55 -24.32 20.20 19.29
CA LEU A 55 -23.85 19.07 18.48
C LEU A 55 -24.31 17.71 19.04
N ILE A 56 -24.41 17.56 20.36
CA ILE A 56 -24.93 16.34 21.00
C ILE A 56 -26.42 16.16 20.66
N VAL A 57 -27.23 17.21 20.83
CA VAL A 57 -28.67 17.18 20.53
C VAL A 57 -28.92 16.94 19.04
N THR A 58 -28.09 17.52 18.17
CA THR A 58 -28.15 17.29 16.71
C THR A 58 -27.83 15.84 16.36
N ALA A 59 -26.84 15.22 17.02
CA ALA A 59 -26.51 13.81 16.82
C ALA A 59 -27.62 12.86 17.27
N ILE A 60 -28.28 13.16 18.39
CA ILE A 60 -29.46 12.42 18.87
C ILE A 60 -30.62 12.57 17.85
N SER A 61 -30.90 13.80 17.44
CA SER A 61 -32.00 14.11 16.51
C SER A 61 -31.77 13.57 15.09
N GLY A 62 -30.50 13.41 14.68
CA GLY A 62 -30.12 12.89 13.37
C GLY A 62 -30.28 11.37 13.21
N LEU A 63 -30.54 10.64 14.31
CA LEU A 63 -30.85 9.21 14.35
C LEU A 63 -29.90 8.31 13.52
N GLY A 64 -28.62 8.68 13.39
CA GLY A 64 -27.62 7.91 12.63
C GLY A 64 -27.93 7.72 11.14
N THR A 65 -28.77 8.59 10.57
CA THR A 65 -29.26 8.46 9.20
C THR A 65 -28.15 8.53 8.14
N ASP A 66 -26.96 9.03 8.47
CA ASP A 66 -25.83 9.14 7.55
C ASP A 66 -25.33 7.78 7.04
N VAL A 67 -25.20 6.80 7.93
CA VAL A 67 -24.78 5.43 7.57
C VAL A 67 -25.91 4.66 6.90
N GLY A 68 -27.15 4.85 7.39
CA GLY A 68 -28.34 4.19 6.84
C GLY A 68 -28.65 4.60 5.40
N LEU A 69 -28.51 5.90 5.11
CA LEU A 69 -28.71 6.47 3.77
C LEU A 69 -27.68 5.93 2.78
N ALA A 70 -26.40 5.89 3.17
CA ALA A 70 -25.35 5.32 2.31
C ALA A 70 -25.66 3.87 1.90
N HIS A 71 -26.00 3.03 2.87
CA HIS A 71 -26.31 1.62 2.61
C HIS A 71 -27.56 1.44 1.74
N THR A 72 -28.67 2.06 2.12
CA THR A 72 -29.97 1.80 1.50
C THR A 72 -30.09 2.45 0.13
N ILE A 73 -29.53 3.65 -0.07
CA ILE A 73 -29.51 4.29 -1.40
C ILE A 73 -28.65 3.48 -2.38
N GLN A 74 -27.46 3.01 -1.98
CA GLN A 74 -26.63 2.17 -2.84
C GLN A 74 -27.31 0.84 -3.18
N ARG A 75 -28.01 0.21 -2.21
CA ARG A 75 -28.82 -1.00 -2.44
C ARG A 75 -29.89 -0.75 -3.51
N GLN A 76 -30.67 0.32 -3.36
CA GLN A 76 -31.76 0.64 -4.30
C GLN A 76 -31.26 1.04 -5.69
N LEU A 77 -30.16 1.81 -5.78
CA LEU A 77 -29.55 2.16 -7.07
C LEU A 77 -28.98 0.93 -7.80
N THR A 78 -28.36 0.01 -7.06
CA THR A 78 -27.83 -1.25 -7.62
C THR A 78 -28.96 -2.16 -8.10
N ALA A 79 -30.10 -2.14 -7.40
CA ALA A 79 -31.32 -2.85 -7.80
C ALA A 79 -32.10 -2.19 -8.94
N GLY A 80 -31.61 -1.07 -9.51
CA GLY A 80 -32.29 -0.35 -10.60
C GLY A 80 -33.57 0.37 -10.17
N ASN A 81 -33.71 0.72 -8.88
CA ASN A 81 -34.88 1.40 -8.31
C ASN A 81 -34.53 2.83 -7.83
N PRO A 82 -34.41 3.81 -8.75
CA PRO A 82 -34.10 5.19 -8.40
C PRO A 82 -35.23 5.85 -7.57
N ALA A 83 -36.49 5.49 -7.80
CA ALA A 83 -37.61 5.96 -6.99
C ALA A 83 -37.49 5.54 -5.52
N GLY A 84 -37.07 4.30 -5.28
CA GLY A 84 -36.73 3.78 -3.95
C GLY A 84 -35.64 4.58 -3.26
N ALA A 85 -34.56 4.92 -3.97
CA ALA A 85 -33.49 5.78 -3.44
C ALA A 85 -34.00 7.16 -2.98
N LEU A 86 -34.89 7.79 -3.78
CA LEU A 86 -35.52 9.07 -3.44
C LEU A 86 -36.55 8.95 -2.31
N ALA A 87 -37.22 7.81 -2.18
CA ALA A 87 -38.14 7.51 -1.09
C ALA A 87 -37.39 7.37 0.24
N THR A 88 -36.24 6.70 0.26
CA THR A 88 -35.38 6.54 1.45
C THR A 88 -35.01 7.89 2.07
N VAL A 89 -34.67 8.89 1.26
CA VAL A 89 -34.35 10.23 1.80
C VAL A 89 -35.55 10.87 2.50
N ARG A 90 -36.76 10.70 1.96
CA ARG A 90 -38.00 11.19 2.60
C ARG A 90 -38.33 10.42 3.88
N ILE A 91 -38.11 9.11 3.88
CA ILE A 91 -38.28 8.22 5.04
C ILE A 91 -37.34 8.63 6.18
N ALA A 92 -36.09 9.00 5.86
CA ALA A 92 -35.12 9.48 6.84
C ALA A 92 -35.44 10.91 7.34
N LEU A 93 -35.74 11.83 6.42
CA LEU A 93 -35.85 13.27 6.74
C LEU A 93 -37.06 13.60 7.62
N ARG A 94 -38.21 12.94 7.44
CA ARG A 94 -39.44 13.21 8.20
C ARG A 94 -39.27 13.02 9.72
N PRO A 95 -38.85 11.85 10.24
CA PRO A 95 -38.65 11.66 11.68
C PRO A 95 -37.49 12.49 12.22
N VAL A 96 -36.42 12.71 11.44
CA VAL A 96 -35.29 13.57 11.85
C VAL A 96 -35.75 15.02 12.06
N ILE A 97 -36.51 15.59 11.13
CA ILE A 97 -37.05 16.94 11.28
C ILE A 97 -38.03 16.99 12.46
N ALA A 98 -38.96 16.04 12.56
CA ALA A 98 -39.92 16.00 13.66
C ALA A 98 -39.23 15.96 15.03
N LEU A 99 -38.25 15.08 15.20
CA LEU A 99 -37.48 14.97 16.44
C LEU A 99 -36.64 16.23 16.71
N SER A 100 -36.05 16.83 15.68
CA SER A 100 -35.27 18.07 15.84
C SER A 100 -36.12 19.29 16.20
N VAL A 101 -37.37 19.35 15.74
CA VAL A 101 -38.34 20.40 16.14
C VAL A 101 -38.78 20.17 17.58
N VAL A 102 -39.05 18.93 17.99
CA VAL A 102 -39.34 18.58 19.39
C VAL A 102 -38.16 18.96 20.28
N ALA A 103 -36.93 18.62 19.88
CA ALA A 103 -35.72 19.00 20.59
C ALA A 103 -35.53 20.52 20.66
N ALA A 104 -35.83 21.25 19.58
CA ALA A 104 -35.79 22.72 19.55
C ALA A 104 -36.76 23.34 20.56
N VAL A 105 -38.01 22.89 20.58
CA VAL A 105 -39.01 23.38 21.54
C VAL A 105 -38.61 23.02 22.97
N ALA A 106 -38.18 21.78 23.21
CA ALA A 106 -37.74 21.32 24.53
C ALA A 106 -36.57 22.16 25.06
N VAL A 107 -35.53 22.37 24.24
CA VAL A 107 -34.38 23.20 24.62
C VAL A 107 -34.76 24.66 24.78
N TRP A 108 -35.63 25.22 23.93
CA TRP A 108 -36.07 26.60 24.04
C TRP A 108 -36.78 26.89 25.37
N VAL A 109 -37.69 25.98 25.76
CA VAL A 109 -38.46 26.07 27.01
C VAL A 109 -37.56 25.84 28.23
N THR A 110 -36.70 24.82 28.17
CA THR A 110 -35.82 24.45 29.29
C THR A 110 -34.53 25.28 29.37
N ALA A 111 -34.26 26.18 28.40
CA ALA A 111 -33.03 26.97 28.34
C ALA A 111 -32.66 27.72 29.64
N PRO A 112 -33.60 28.35 30.39
CA PRO A 112 -33.25 28.98 31.67
C PRO A 112 -32.77 27.98 32.72
N TRP A 113 -33.41 26.81 32.80
CA TRP A 113 -33.02 25.74 33.71
C TRP A 113 -31.67 25.13 33.32
N LEU A 114 -31.48 24.86 32.03
CA LEU A 114 -30.21 24.38 31.47
C LEU A 114 -29.07 25.37 31.72
N ALA A 115 -29.33 26.68 31.60
CA ALA A 115 -28.32 27.70 31.85
C ALA A 115 -27.86 27.76 33.33
N GLY A 116 -28.75 27.45 34.26
CA GLY A 116 -28.42 27.26 35.68
C GLY A 116 -27.59 26.00 35.92
N LEU A 117 -27.91 24.90 35.22
CA LEU A 117 -27.17 23.63 35.32
C LEU A 117 -25.75 23.72 34.72
N LEU A 118 -25.57 24.49 33.65
CA LEU A 118 -24.30 24.61 32.91
C LEU A 118 -23.30 25.59 33.57
N GLY A 119 -23.46 25.87 34.87
CA GLY A 119 -22.43 26.45 35.74
C GLY A 119 -22.06 27.91 35.47
N SER A 120 -23.00 28.71 34.97
CA SER A 120 -22.73 30.13 34.69
C SER A 120 -22.68 30.93 35.99
N ASP A 121 -21.57 31.61 36.29
CA ASP A 121 -21.43 32.47 37.47
C ASP A 121 -22.50 33.59 37.48
N PRO A 122 -23.36 33.69 38.53
CA PRO A 122 -24.41 34.71 38.61
C PRO A 122 -23.86 36.14 38.59
N ALA A 123 -22.61 36.35 39.02
CA ALA A 123 -22.03 37.67 39.21
C ALA A 123 -21.87 38.51 37.92
N ASN A 124 -21.81 37.86 36.74
CA ASN A 124 -21.53 38.52 35.45
C ASN A 124 -22.65 38.39 34.40
N GLY A 125 -23.88 37.98 34.78
CA GLY A 125 -24.98 37.79 33.82
C GLY A 125 -24.82 36.57 32.89
N GLY A 126 -23.91 35.65 33.23
CA GLY A 126 -23.63 34.42 32.49
C GLY A 126 -24.86 33.53 32.23
N PRO A 127 -25.75 33.26 33.21
CA PRO A 127 -26.91 32.40 33.00
C PRO A 127 -27.88 32.95 31.95
N ALA A 128 -28.12 34.27 31.93
CA ALA A 128 -28.98 34.90 30.94
C ALA A 128 -28.39 34.78 29.53
N THR A 129 -27.09 35.01 29.40
CA THR A 129 -26.35 34.89 28.14
C THR A 129 -26.38 33.45 27.61
N MET A 130 -26.12 32.46 28.48
CA MET A 130 -26.21 31.03 28.13
C MET A 130 -27.62 30.66 27.66
N ALA A 131 -28.67 31.05 28.39
CA ALA A 131 -30.06 30.76 28.03
C ALA A 131 -30.42 31.37 26.66
N GLN A 132 -29.97 32.59 26.38
CA GLN A 132 -30.18 33.25 25.09
C GLN A 132 -29.44 32.54 23.95
N MET A 133 -28.17 32.14 24.15
CA MET A 133 -27.42 31.36 23.16
C MET A 133 -28.08 29.99 22.88
N LEU A 134 -28.52 29.28 23.92
CA LEU A 134 -29.22 28.00 23.76
C LEU A 134 -30.52 28.16 22.97
N ARG A 135 -31.29 29.23 23.20
CA ARG A 135 -32.49 29.55 22.43
C ARG A 135 -32.19 29.83 20.95
N VAL A 136 -31.17 30.65 20.67
CA VAL A 136 -30.71 30.91 19.29
C VAL A 136 -30.31 29.61 18.60
N LEU A 137 -29.51 28.78 19.25
CA LEU A 137 -29.08 27.49 18.72
C LEU A 137 -30.25 26.50 18.58
N ALA A 138 -31.25 26.57 19.46
CA ALA A 138 -32.43 25.70 19.37
C ALA A 138 -33.20 25.91 18.05
N VAL A 139 -33.36 27.16 17.61
CA VAL A 139 -34.00 27.49 16.32
C VAL A 139 -33.20 26.93 15.14
N ALA A 140 -31.89 26.75 15.29
CA ALA A 140 -31.03 26.19 14.25
C ALA A 140 -31.07 24.65 14.17
N PHE A 141 -31.64 23.93 15.15
CA PHE A 141 -31.63 22.45 15.13
C PHE A 141 -32.27 21.84 13.88
N PRO A 142 -33.49 22.22 13.47
CA PRO A 142 -34.12 21.61 12.31
C PRO A 142 -33.37 21.90 11.01
N VAL A 143 -32.71 23.06 10.94
CA VAL A 143 -31.87 23.45 9.81
C VAL A 143 -30.61 22.58 9.75
N ALA A 144 -29.94 22.40 10.88
CA ALA A 144 -28.70 21.63 10.95
C ALA A 144 -28.91 20.12 10.73
N THR A 145 -29.97 19.54 11.31
CA THR A 145 -30.28 18.11 11.09
C THR A 145 -30.69 17.85 9.64
N ALA A 146 -31.52 18.72 9.05
CA ALA A 146 -31.86 18.63 7.62
C ALA A 146 -30.61 18.78 6.73
N TYR A 147 -29.71 19.71 7.08
CA TYR A 147 -28.45 19.90 6.38
C TYR A 147 -27.60 18.61 6.39
N ASP A 148 -27.37 18.02 7.56
CA ASP A 148 -26.55 16.82 7.72
C ASP A 148 -27.17 15.60 7.00
N THR A 149 -28.50 15.41 7.09
CA THR A 149 -29.21 14.31 6.43
C THR A 149 -29.15 14.43 4.91
N ILE A 150 -29.38 15.63 4.36
CA ILE A 150 -29.32 15.84 2.89
C ILE A 150 -27.86 15.74 2.41
N LEU A 151 -26.90 16.27 3.17
CA LEU A 151 -25.48 16.11 2.87
C LEU A 151 -25.07 14.63 2.85
N ALA A 152 -25.56 13.82 3.79
CA ALA A 152 -25.35 12.37 3.77
C ALA A 152 -25.99 11.72 2.55
N ALA A 153 -27.21 12.11 2.17
CA ALA A 153 -27.84 11.62 0.94
C ALA A 153 -26.98 11.93 -0.30
N THR A 154 -26.43 13.13 -0.44
CA THR A 154 -25.55 13.45 -1.58
C THR A 154 -24.29 12.55 -1.65
N ARG A 155 -23.71 12.20 -0.49
CA ARG A 155 -22.58 11.28 -0.39
C ARG A 155 -22.96 9.85 -0.75
N ALA A 156 -24.18 9.43 -0.41
CA ALA A 156 -24.72 8.11 -0.74
C ALA A 156 -24.88 7.88 -2.25
N HIS A 157 -25.06 8.95 -3.04
CA HIS A 157 -25.03 8.92 -4.52
C HIS A 157 -23.60 8.95 -5.10
N GLU A 158 -22.59 8.56 -4.33
CA GLU A 158 -21.16 8.51 -4.71
C GLU A 158 -20.52 9.85 -5.08
N THR A 159 -21.18 10.97 -4.74
CA THR A 159 -20.64 12.31 -4.98
C THR A 159 -20.01 12.89 -3.71
N MET A 160 -18.68 13.05 -3.71
CA MET A 160 -17.96 13.69 -2.59
C MET A 160 -17.83 15.21 -2.73
N ARG A 161 -18.17 15.77 -3.90
CA ARG A 161 -18.06 17.21 -4.18
C ARG A 161 -18.88 18.07 -3.23
N PRO A 162 -20.15 17.76 -2.91
CA PRO A 162 -20.94 18.60 -1.99
C PRO A 162 -20.35 18.61 -0.58
N ASN A 163 -19.86 17.47 -0.10
CA ASN A 163 -19.16 17.37 1.19
C ASN A 163 -17.89 18.24 1.23
N VAL A 164 -17.10 18.29 0.17
CA VAL A 164 -15.90 19.14 0.18
C VAL A 164 -16.23 20.62 -0.03
N LEU A 165 -17.05 20.95 -1.02
CA LEU A 165 -17.33 22.35 -1.38
C LEU A 165 -18.24 23.03 -0.37
N VAL A 166 -19.35 22.41 0.03
CA VAL A 166 -20.36 23.04 0.89
C VAL A 166 -19.98 22.90 2.36
N GLU A 167 -19.55 21.72 2.80
CA GLU A 167 -19.23 21.47 4.22
C GLU A 167 -17.81 21.92 4.58
N LYS A 168 -16.78 21.44 3.86
CA LYS A 168 -15.38 21.71 4.23
C LYS A 168 -14.87 23.08 3.79
N LEU A 169 -15.27 23.57 2.62
CA LEU A 169 -14.81 24.86 2.08
C LEU A 169 -15.83 26.01 2.26
N GLY A 170 -17.12 25.69 2.37
CA GLY A 170 -18.19 26.66 2.57
C GLY A 170 -18.49 26.90 4.04
N ARG A 171 -19.12 25.92 4.70
CA ARG A 171 -19.67 26.05 6.05
C ARG A 171 -18.58 26.33 7.09
N LEU A 172 -17.52 25.50 7.16
CA LEU A 172 -16.50 25.65 8.20
C LEU A 172 -15.71 26.98 8.10
N PRO A 173 -15.19 27.41 6.92
CA PRO A 173 -14.60 28.75 6.78
C PRO A 173 -15.61 29.87 6.94
N GLY A 174 -16.85 29.67 6.46
CA GLY A 174 -17.95 30.62 6.66
C GLY A 174 -18.26 30.87 8.14
N GLN A 175 -18.21 29.83 8.98
CA GLN A 175 -18.35 29.96 10.44
C GLN A 175 -17.25 30.83 11.04
N ILE A 176 -15.99 30.62 10.62
CA ILE A 176 -14.89 31.47 11.08
C ILE A 176 -15.13 32.92 10.66
N LEU A 177 -15.45 33.16 9.39
CA LEU A 177 -15.65 34.50 8.87
C LEU A 177 -16.80 35.22 9.59
N CYS A 178 -17.94 34.55 9.77
CA CYS A 178 -19.09 35.14 10.46
C CYS A 178 -18.75 35.46 11.92
N VAL A 179 -18.08 34.54 12.64
CA VAL A 179 -17.68 34.78 14.04
C VAL A 179 -16.62 35.88 14.14
N LEU A 180 -15.64 35.90 13.24
CA LEU A 180 -14.64 36.97 13.14
C LEU A 180 -15.30 38.34 12.93
N VAL A 181 -16.29 38.43 12.03
CA VAL A 181 -17.05 39.66 11.80
C VAL A 181 -17.85 40.05 13.04
N ALA A 182 -18.51 39.10 13.71
CA ALA A 182 -19.26 39.37 14.94
C ALA A 182 -18.36 39.88 16.08
N VAL A 183 -17.15 39.34 16.21
CA VAL A 183 -16.12 39.81 17.15
C VAL A 183 -15.63 41.21 16.75
N TRP A 184 -15.31 41.42 15.48
CA TRP A 184 -14.81 42.70 14.99
C TRP A 184 -15.83 43.84 15.14
N LEU A 185 -17.11 43.54 14.99
CA LEU A 185 -18.22 44.48 15.19
C LEU A 185 -18.62 44.67 16.66
N ASP A 186 -18.00 43.93 17.59
CA ASP A 186 -18.40 43.85 18.99
C ASP A 186 -19.92 43.64 19.16
N ALA A 187 -20.49 42.75 18.34
CA ALA A 187 -21.95 42.57 18.26
C ALA A 187 -22.58 42.06 19.56
N GLY A 188 -21.76 41.56 20.49
CA GLY A 188 -22.17 40.99 21.77
C GLY A 188 -22.24 39.46 21.76
N PRO A 189 -22.29 38.82 22.95
CA PRO A 189 -22.14 37.37 23.10
C PRO A 189 -23.16 36.55 22.30
N VAL A 190 -24.45 36.91 22.34
CA VAL A 190 -25.53 36.15 21.69
C VAL A 190 -25.35 36.08 20.18
N TRP A 191 -24.83 37.16 19.57
CA TRP A 191 -24.57 37.21 18.14
C TRP A 191 -23.44 36.28 17.69
N LEU A 192 -22.56 35.85 18.60
CA LEU A 192 -21.57 34.81 18.31
C LEU A 192 -22.26 33.46 18.03
N ALA A 193 -23.34 33.13 18.74
CA ALA A 193 -24.12 31.91 18.50
C ALA A 193 -24.87 32.00 17.17
N VAL A 194 -25.42 33.17 16.83
CA VAL A 194 -26.04 33.42 15.52
C VAL A 194 -24.99 33.26 14.40
N ALA A 195 -23.84 33.92 14.54
CA ALA A 195 -22.75 33.87 13.57
C ALA A 195 -22.20 32.45 13.37
N TRP A 196 -22.13 31.65 14.44
CA TRP A 196 -21.73 30.25 14.37
C TRP A 196 -22.78 29.37 13.67
N ALA A 197 -24.08 29.62 13.90
CA ALA A 197 -25.17 28.82 13.35
C ALA A 197 -25.56 29.21 11.90
N ALA A 198 -25.44 30.49 11.52
CA ALA A 198 -25.90 31.01 10.24
C ALA A 198 -25.39 30.25 9.01
N PRO A 199 -24.12 29.78 8.96
CA PRO A 199 -23.62 28.99 7.82
C PRO A 199 -24.34 27.65 7.60
N TYR A 200 -25.03 27.08 8.60
CA TYR A 200 -25.87 25.91 8.37
C TYR A 200 -27.07 26.22 7.47
N ALA A 201 -27.69 27.40 7.62
CA ALA A 201 -28.82 27.81 6.77
C ALA A 201 -28.39 28.06 5.32
N VAL A 202 -27.28 28.78 5.13
CA VAL A 202 -26.69 29.01 3.80
C VAL A 202 -26.25 27.68 3.17
N GLY A 203 -25.62 26.82 3.95
CA GLY A 203 -25.23 25.47 3.55
C GLY A 203 -26.44 24.60 3.16
N LEU A 204 -27.55 24.69 3.88
CA LEU A 204 -28.79 23.96 3.60
C LEU A 204 -29.36 24.34 2.23
N VAL A 205 -29.41 25.64 1.93
CA VAL A 205 -29.85 26.10 0.60
C VAL A 205 -28.95 25.54 -0.49
N GLY A 206 -27.62 25.63 -0.30
CA GLY A 206 -26.63 25.10 -1.24
C GLY A 206 -26.75 23.59 -1.47
N ILE A 207 -26.92 22.81 -0.40
CA ILE A 207 -27.01 21.35 -0.50
C ILE A 207 -28.36 20.88 -1.05
N VAL A 208 -29.46 21.58 -0.74
CA VAL A 208 -30.79 21.30 -1.32
C VAL A 208 -30.79 21.59 -2.82
N TRP A 209 -30.22 22.73 -3.24
CA TRP A 209 -30.04 23.05 -4.66
C TRP A 209 -29.21 21.98 -5.36
N TRP A 210 -28.09 21.56 -4.76
CA TRP A 210 -27.25 20.52 -5.32
C TRP A 210 -27.98 19.18 -5.39
N TYR A 211 -28.66 18.77 -4.32
CA TYR A 211 -29.39 17.52 -4.27
C TYR A 211 -30.51 17.50 -5.33
N ARG A 212 -31.20 18.62 -5.55
CA ARG A 212 -32.17 18.76 -6.64
C ARG A 212 -31.57 18.39 -8.00
N THR A 213 -30.38 18.87 -8.34
CA THR A 213 -29.72 18.54 -9.63
C THR A 213 -29.38 17.04 -9.77
N ILE A 214 -29.05 16.37 -8.66
CA ILE A 214 -28.86 14.92 -8.64
C ILE A 214 -30.20 14.21 -8.88
N THR A 215 -31.26 14.62 -8.17
CA THR A 215 -32.58 13.98 -8.29
C THR A 215 -33.26 14.21 -9.64
N THR A 216 -33.07 15.35 -10.30
CA THR A 216 -33.62 15.61 -11.64
C THR A 216 -33.03 14.66 -12.68
N SER A 217 -31.77 14.26 -12.49
CA SER A 217 -31.09 13.30 -13.38
C SER A 217 -31.59 11.86 -13.21
N LEU A 218 -32.19 11.54 -12.05
CA LEU A 218 -32.68 10.20 -11.71
C LEU A 218 -34.16 9.99 -12.03
N ARG A 219 -34.97 11.05 -12.04
CA ARG A 219 -36.42 11.00 -12.31
C ARG A 219 -36.79 10.61 -13.74
N GLY A 220 -35.83 10.57 -14.66
CA GLY A 220 -36.04 10.19 -16.07
C GLY A 220 -35.78 8.72 -16.38
N GLN A 221 -35.38 7.90 -15.40
CA GLN A 221 -35.11 6.47 -15.61
C GLN A 221 -36.37 5.64 -15.31
N PRO A 222 -36.73 4.67 -16.17
CA PRO A 222 -37.87 3.79 -15.92
C PRO A 222 -37.62 2.94 -14.67
N ASP A 223 -38.61 2.84 -13.79
CA ASP A 223 -38.53 2.01 -12.59
C ASP A 223 -38.47 0.52 -12.99
N GLY A 224 -37.52 -0.22 -12.42
CA GLY A 224 -37.47 -1.68 -12.55
C GLY A 224 -38.71 -2.34 -11.93
N SER A 225 -39.04 -3.56 -12.38
CA SER A 225 -40.24 -4.33 -12.00
C SER A 225 -40.31 -4.80 -10.54
N GLY A 226 -39.56 -4.20 -9.62
CA GLY A 226 -39.40 -4.61 -8.21
C GLY A 226 -39.48 -3.44 -7.23
N ALA A 227 -40.40 -2.51 -7.42
CA ALA A 227 -40.58 -1.38 -6.51
C ALA A 227 -41.06 -1.87 -5.12
N GLU A 228 -40.18 -1.80 -4.13
CA GLU A 228 -40.48 -2.14 -2.74
C GLU A 228 -41.57 -1.23 -2.17
N ALA A 229 -42.48 -1.79 -1.36
CA ALA A 229 -43.49 -0.99 -0.68
C ALA A 229 -42.83 0.02 0.28
N PRO A 230 -43.33 1.27 0.39
CA PRO A 230 -42.71 2.28 1.27
C PRO A 230 -42.58 1.84 2.73
N ALA A 231 -43.49 0.99 3.21
CA ALA A 231 -43.48 0.46 4.56
C ALA A 231 -42.36 -0.57 4.79
N THR A 232 -42.12 -1.48 3.83
CA THR A 232 -41.02 -2.47 3.93
C THR A 232 -39.67 -1.78 3.83
N LEU A 233 -39.53 -0.83 2.89
CA LEU A 233 -38.33 -0.01 2.77
C LEU A 233 -38.02 0.76 4.06
N ALA A 234 -39.05 1.31 4.71
CA ALA A 234 -38.87 2.02 5.99
C ALA A 234 -38.47 1.07 7.12
N HIS A 235 -39.12 -0.09 7.22
CA HIS A 235 -38.78 -1.12 8.21
C HIS A 235 -37.33 -1.58 8.07
N ASP A 236 -36.91 -1.92 6.85
CA ASP A 236 -35.54 -2.30 6.52
C ASP A 236 -34.52 -1.20 6.87
N PHE A 237 -34.83 0.03 6.45
CA PHE A 237 -33.98 1.19 6.71
C PHE A 237 -33.77 1.39 8.21
N TRP A 238 -34.84 1.40 9.01
CA TRP A 238 -34.75 1.63 10.45
C TRP A 238 -34.18 0.43 11.22
N GLY A 239 -34.45 -0.80 10.77
CA GLY A 239 -33.84 -2.01 11.34
C GLY A 239 -32.32 -2.02 11.25
N PHE A 240 -31.78 -1.50 10.14
CA PHE A 240 -30.33 -1.34 9.97
C PHE A 240 -29.77 -0.08 10.65
N THR A 241 -30.50 1.03 10.60
CA THR A 241 -30.00 2.35 11.02
C THR A 241 -29.99 2.50 12.55
N THR A 242 -31.01 2.01 13.25
CA THR A 242 -31.20 2.25 14.68
C THR A 242 -30.04 1.78 15.56
N PRO A 243 -29.50 0.54 15.40
CA PRO A 243 -28.36 0.10 16.20
C PRO A 243 -27.08 0.93 15.95
N ARG A 244 -26.91 1.43 14.73
CA ARG A 244 -25.76 2.29 14.38
C ARG A 244 -25.92 3.73 14.85
N ALA A 245 -27.15 4.22 14.92
CA ALA A 245 -27.48 5.51 15.51
C ALA A 245 -26.96 5.62 16.95
N PHE A 246 -27.16 4.57 17.75
CA PHE A 246 -26.65 4.53 19.12
C PHE A 246 -25.12 4.69 19.17
N GLY A 247 -24.40 3.99 18.30
CA GLY A 247 -22.94 4.09 18.22
C GLY A 247 -22.47 5.50 17.84
N ARG A 248 -23.17 6.14 16.91
CA ARG A 248 -22.88 7.52 16.49
C ARG A 248 -23.14 8.51 17.62
N ILE A 249 -24.25 8.36 18.34
CA ILE A 249 -24.60 9.21 19.50
C ILE A 249 -23.55 9.05 20.60
N CYS A 250 -23.19 7.81 20.96
CA CYS A 250 -22.16 7.56 21.95
C CYS A 250 -20.81 8.20 21.55
N GLN A 251 -20.44 8.09 20.28
CA GLN A 251 -19.21 8.69 19.76
C GLN A 251 -19.21 10.22 19.85
N VAL A 252 -20.33 10.88 19.50
CA VAL A 252 -20.43 12.34 19.59
C VAL A 252 -20.45 12.79 21.04
N ALA A 253 -21.17 12.08 21.91
CA ALA A 253 -21.18 12.34 23.35
C ALA A 253 -19.75 12.25 23.93
N LEU A 254 -19.01 11.19 23.62
CA LEU A 254 -17.62 11.00 24.09
C LEU A 254 -16.64 12.07 23.57
N GLN A 255 -17.01 12.84 22.55
CA GLN A 255 -16.19 13.94 22.01
C GLN A 255 -16.59 15.33 22.55
N ARG A 256 -17.78 15.46 23.13
CA ARG A 256 -18.41 16.76 23.42
C ARG A 256 -18.97 16.90 24.83
N ALA A 257 -19.30 15.80 25.49
CA ALA A 257 -19.89 15.79 26.83
C ALA A 257 -18.97 16.46 27.85
N ASP A 258 -17.66 16.21 27.80
CA ASP A 258 -16.68 16.84 28.70
C ASP A 258 -16.76 18.36 28.70
N ILE A 259 -16.89 19.00 27.54
CA ILE A 259 -16.95 20.46 27.46
C ILE A 259 -18.20 20.97 28.19
N VAL A 260 -19.32 20.26 28.04
CA VAL A 260 -20.60 20.58 28.69
C VAL A 260 -20.53 20.31 30.19
N LEU A 261 -19.94 19.19 30.60
CA LEU A 261 -19.81 18.79 32.01
C LEU A 261 -18.78 19.64 32.77
N VAL A 262 -17.65 20.00 32.15
CA VAL A 262 -16.68 20.94 32.73
C VAL A 262 -17.30 22.31 32.93
N ALA A 263 -18.15 22.78 32.00
CA ALA A 263 -18.90 24.02 32.19
C ALA A 263 -19.85 23.91 33.38
N ALA A 264 -20.61 22.81 33.47
CA ALA A 264 -21.59 22.55 34.52
C ALA A 264 -20.98 22.37 35.92
N LEU A 265 -19.88 21.61 36.02
CA LEU A 265 -19.29 21.20 37.30
C LEU A 265 -18.27 22.20 37.84
N LEU A 266 -17.67 23.04 36.99
CA LEU A 266 -16.69 24.04 37.39
C LEU A 266 -17.12 25.45 36.99
N SER A 267 -16.96 25.79 35.71
CA SER A 267 -17.36 27.07 35.13
C SER A 267 -17.15 27.10 33.61
N PRO A 268 -17.84 27.99 32.87
CA PRO A 268 -17.58 28.24 31.46
C PRO A 268 -16.11 28.58 31.16
N ARG A 269 -15.44 29.34 32.02
CA ARG A 269 -14.02 29.68 31.86
C ARG A 269 -13.15 28.42 31.77
N HIS A 270 -13.37 27.45 32.65
CA HIS A 270 -12.67 26.17 32.60
C HIS A 270 -13.01 25.36 31.34
N ALA A 271 -14.26 25.42 30.87
CA ALA A 271 -14.65 24.79 29.61
C ALA A 271 -13.94 25.41 28.40
N ALA A 272 -13.67 26.73 28.40
CA ALA A 272 -12.87 27.38 27.37
C ALA A 272 -11.42 26.87 27.38
N VAL A 273 -10.79 26.81 28.55
CA VAL A 273 -9.41 26.30 28.70
C VAL A 273 -9.31 24.83 28.27
N TYR A 274 -10.26 23.99 28.71
CA TYR A 274 -10.34 22.59 28.30
C TYR A 274 -10.54 22.45 26.78
N THR A 275 -11.43 23.28 26.21
CA THR A 275 -11.68 23.28 24.77
C THR A 275 -10.45 23.64 23.97
N ALA A 276 -9.65 24.62 24.41
CA ALA A 276 -8.39 24.98 23.76
C ALA A 276 -7.35 23.85 23.86
N ALA A 277 -7.19 23.27 25.05
CA ALA A 277 -6.23 22.20 25.32
C ALA A 277 -6.47 20.93 24.46
N THR A 278 -7.73 20.63 24.12
CA THR A 278 -8.09 19.45 23.32
C THR A 278 -7.91 19.63 21.80
N ARG A 279 -7.67 20.85 21.30
CA ARG A 279 -7.63 21.10 19.82
C ARG A 279 -6.44 20.50 19.10
N PHE A 280 -5.31 20.35 19.78
CA PHE A 280 -4.10 19.77 19.17
C PHE A 280 -4.27 18.29 18.82
N LEU A 281 -5.18 17.59 19.50
CA LEU A 281 -5.48 16.18 19.25
C LEU A 281 -6.04 15.96 17.84
N VAL A 282 -6.73 16.96 17.29
CA VAL A 282 -7.36 16.89 15.95
C VAL A 282 -6.30 16.68 14.86
N LEU A 283 -5.11 17.26 14.99
CA LEU A 283 -4.05 17.14 13.98
C LEU A 283 -3.59 15.69 13.81
N GLY A 284 -3.43 14.95 14.91
CA GLY A 284 -3.09 13.53 14.85
C GLY A 284 -4.25 12.66 14.36
N GLN A 285 -5.51 13.05 14.66
CA GLN A 285 -6.70 12.35 14.16
C GLN A 285 -6.85 12.41 12.63
N LEU A 286 -6.39 13.48 11.98
CA LEU A 286 -6.37 13.56 10.51
C LEU A 286 -5.46 12.49 9.90
N GLY A 287 -4.29 12.26 10.53
CA GLY A 287 -3.38 11.18 10.16
C GLY A 287 -4.01 9.81 10.37
N ILE A 288 -4.74 9.62 11.49
CA ILE A 288 -5.49 8.40 11.76
C ILE A 288 -6.49 8.11 10.65
N GLN A 289 -7.34 9.06 10.30
CA GLN A 289 -8.36 8.88 9.26
C GLN A 289 -7.76 8.52 7.90
N ALA A 290 -6.63 9.13 7.51
CA ALA A 290 -5.97 8.84 6.25
C ALA A 290 -5.50 7.38 6.17
N ILE A 291 -4.89 6.85 7.25
CA ILE A 291 -4.47 5.45 7.31
C ILE A 291 -5.69 4.52 7.30
N GLN A 292 -6.74 4.86 8.06
CA GLN A 292 -7.95 4.04 8.18
C GLN A 292 -8.68 3.85 6.84
N GLN A 293 -8.72 4.88 5.99
CA GLN A 293 -9.32 4.79 4.65
C GLN A 293 -8.61 3.78 3.73
N VAL A 294 -7.29 3.65 3.86
CA VAL A 294 -6.49 2.67 3.09
C VAL A 294 -6.58 1.28 3.72
N LEU A 295 -6.67 1.22 5.04
CA LEU A 295 -6.65 -0.01 5.83
C LEU A 295 -7.94 -0.84 5.71
N GLN A 296 -9.11 -0.17 5.72
CA GLN A 296 -10.43 -0.82 5.70
C GLN A 296 -10.62 -1.82 4.53
N PRO A 297 -10.45 -1.44 3.25
CA PRO A 297 -10.67 -2.38 2.14
C PRO A 297 -9.70 -3.56 2.14
N GLN A 298 -8.45 -3.36 2.59
CA GLN A 298 -7.47 -4.44 2.68
C GLN A 298 -7.83 -5.44 3.77
N LEU A 299 -8.18 -4.96 4.97
CA LEU A 299 -8.61 -5.85 6.06
C LEU A 299 -9.89 -6.61 5.70
N SER A 300 -10.86 -5.94 5.06
CA SER A 300 -12.09 -6.60 4.60
C SER A 300 -11.80 -7.73 3.62
N ALA A 301 -10.91 -7.51 2.64
CA ALA A 301 -10.53 -8.53 1.67
C ALA A 301 -9.75 -9.70 2.31
N LEU A 302 -8.86 -9.42 3.28
CA LEU A 302 -8.09 -10.44 3.98
C LEU A 302 -8.97 -11.30 4.90
N PHE A 303 -9.91 -10.68 5.62
CA PHE A 303 -10.91 -11.42 6.41
C PHE A 303 -11.83 -12.26 5.51
N ALA A 304 -12.25 -11.74 4.36
CA ALA A 304 -13.05 -12.50 3.39
C ALA A 304 -12.32 -13.74 2.83
N ARG A 305 -10.98 -13.69 2.76
CA ARG A 305 -10.13 -14.81 2.32
C ARG A 305 -9.69 -15.74 3.45
N GLY A 306 -10.02 -15.44 4.70
CA GLY A 306 -9.57 -16.19 5.88
C GLY A 306 -8.07 -16.05 6.20
N ASP A 307 -7.37 -15.08 5.59
CA ASP A 307 -5.93 -14.90 5.77
C ASP A 307 -5.59 -14.07 7.01
N VAL A 308 -5.58 -14.73 8.17
CA VAL A 308 -5.27 -14.11 9.47
C VAL A 308 -3.82 -13.62 9.57
N ASN A 309 -2.89 -14.27 8.86
CA ASN A 309 -1.48 -13.85 8.84
C ASN A 309 -1.33 -12.54 8.06
N GLY A 310 -1.97 -12.42 6.90
CA GLY A 310 -2.06 -11.16 6.17
C GLY A 310 -2.71 -10.05 6.99
N VAL A 311 -3.77 -10.36 7.77
CA VAL A 311 -4.38 -9.40 8.70
C VAL A 311 -3.36 -8.91 9.73
N ARG A 312 -2.54 -9.81 10.31
CA ARG A 312 -1.50 -9.45 11.27
C ARG A 312 -0.46 -8.51 10.67
N ASP A 313 0.04 -8.82 9.47
CA ASP A 313 1.07 -8.03 8.81
C ASP A 313 0.56 -6.64 8.44
N VAL A 314 -0.63 -6.56 7.84
CA VAL A 314 -1.27 -5.29 7.48
C VAL A 314 -1.62 -4.48 8.73
N PHE A 315 -2.10 -5.11 9.80
CA PHE A 315 -2.42 -4.43 11.05
C PHE A 315 -1.17 -3.87 11.75
N SER A 316 -0.06 -4.63 11.80
CA SER A 316 1.18 -4.14 12.40
C SER A 316 1.84 -3.05 11.56
N ALA A 317 1.90 -3.22 10.23
CA ALA A 317 2.46 -2.22 9.33
C ALA A 317 1.68 -0.90 9.36
N SER A 318 0.35 -0.96 9.29
CA SER A 318 -0.50 0.23 9.39
C SER A 318 -0.42 0.90 10.75
N THR A 319 -0.24 0.14 11.84
CA THR A 319 0.02 0.71 13.18
C THR A 319 1.34 1.47 13.20
N ALA A 320 2.41 0.91 12.62
CA ALA A 320 3.70 1.59 12.54
C ALA A 320 3.61 2.89 11.71
N TRP A 321 2.87 2.89 10.59
CA TRP A 321 2.63 4.10 9.79
C TRP A 321 1.81 5.14 10.53
N LEU A 322 0.77 4.69 11.24
CA LEU A 322 -0.06 5.55 12.08
C LEU A 322 0.78 6.26 13.14
N MET A 323 1.59 5.49 13.88
CA MET A 323 2.51 6.03 14.87
C MET A 323 3.52 6.98 14.23
N ALA A 324 4.03 6.65 13.04
CA ALA A 324 5.02 7.47 12.36
C ALA A 324 4.51 8.87 12.01
N MET A 325 3.20 9.00 11.77
CA MET A 325 2.55 10.28 11.53
C MET A 325 2.11 10.97 12.82
N ALA A 326 1.51 10.23 13.76
CA ALA A 326 0.83 10.80 14.90
C ALA A 326 1.75 11.10 16.09
N TRP A 327 2.75 10.26 16.35
CA TRP A 327 3.63 10.41 17.52
C TRP A 327 4.45 11.70 17.49
N PRO A 328 5.04 12.14 16.36
CA PRO A 328 5.70 13.44 16.28
C PRO A 328 4.81 14.59 16.72
N ILE A 329 3.53 14.57 16.33
CA ILE A 329 2.56 15.62 16.65
C ILE A 329 2.26 15.61 18.15
N TYR A 330 1.93 14.44 18.73
CA TYR A 330 1.56 14.35 20.14
C TYR A 330 2.75 14.59 21.08
N LEU A 331 3.93 14.07 20.78
CA LEU A 331 5.15 14.33 21.58
C LEU A 331 5.54 15.81 21.55
N THR A 332 5.53 16.43 20.35
CA THR A 332 5.74 17.88 20.23
C THR A 332 4.68 18.64 21.01
N SER A 333 3.42 18.19 20.97
CA SER A 333 2.33 18.84 21.71
C SER A 333 2.53 18.75 23.23
N ALA A 334 3.04 17.64 23.74
CA ALA A 334 3.33 17.47 25.15
C ALA A 334 4.48 18.39 25.62
N VAL A 335 5.59 18.43 24.88
CA VAL A 335 6.75 19.24 25.26
C VAL A 335 6.53 20.74 25.02
N ALA A 336 5.89 21.10 23.92
CA ALA A 336 5.61 22.50 23.54
C ALA A 336 4.25 23.01 24.04
N ALA A 337 3.60 22.31 24.98
CA ALA A 337 2.27 22.66 25.49
C ALA A 337 2.13 24.14 25.90
N PRO A 338 3.09 24.77 26.63
CA PRO A 338 3.00 26.20 26.98
C PRO A 338 2.92 27.11 25.74
N VAL A 339 3.80 26.87 24.77
CA VAL A 339 3.86 27.65 23.51
C VAL A 339 2.59 27.46 22.69
N LEU A 340 2.10 26.22 22.62
CA LEU A 340 0.88 25.90 21.89
C LEU A 340 -0.34 26.59 22.51
N LEU A 341 -0.47 26.58 23.84
CA LEU A 341 -1.58 27.23 24.53
C LEU A 341 -1.54 28.75 24.42
N SER A 342 -0.36 29.35 24.30
CA SER A 342 -0.22 30.81 24.10
C SER A 342 -0.91 31.34 22.83
N ILE A 343 -1.13 30.48 21.82
CA ILE A 343 -1.86 30.83 20.57
C ILE A 343 -3.31 31.23 20.87
N PHE A 344 -3.89 30.72 21.96
CA PHE A 344 -5.28 30.98 22.32
C PHE A 344 -5.47 32.24 23.18
N GLY A 345 -4.38 32.90 23.59
CA GLY A 345 -4.41 34.10 24.41
C GLY A 345 -4.04 33.87 25.88
N GLY A 346 -4.06 34.94 26.67
CA GLY A 346 -3.69 34.91 28.09
C GLY A 346 -4.64 34.04 28.93
N GLY A 347 -4.09 33.32 29.93
CA GLY A 347 -4.86 32.50 30.86
C GLY A 347 -5.23 31.09 30.36
N TYR A 348 -4.88 30.73 29.12
CA TYR A 348 -5.07 29.37 28.59
C TYR A 348 -3.95 28.39 28.99
N GLU A 349 -2.84 28.90 29.50
CA GLU A 349 -1.70 28.10 30.01
C GLU A 349 -2.10 27.15 31.14
N ALA A 350 -3.17 27.45 31.88
CA ALA A 350 -3.74 26.56 32.90
C ALA A 350 -4.13 25.17 32.34
N GLY A 351 -4.31 25.03 31.02
CA GLY A 351 -4.59 23.77 30.35
C GLY A 351 -3.37 22.88 30.08
N GLN A 352 -2.16 23.26 30.51
CA GLN A 352 -0.92 22.53 30.19
C GLN A 352 -0.98 21.06 30.60
N ALA A 353 -1.44 20.76 31.82
CA ALA A 353 -1.57 19.40 32.31
C ALA A 353 -2.53 18.56 31.44
N THR A 354 -3.66 19.15 31.03
CA THR A 354 -4.63 18.53 30.12
C THR A 354 -3.99 18.15 28.78
N VAL A 355 -3.21 19.06 28.17
CA VAL A 355 -2.52 18.78 26.90
C VAL A 355 -1.56 17.60 27.05
N VAL A 356 -0.75 17.58 28.11
CA VAL A 356 0.25 16.52 28.35
C VAL A 356 -0.44 15.17 28.56
N ILE A 357 -1.46 15.10 29.43
CA ILE A 357 -2.19 13.85 29.72
C ILE A 357 -2.83 13.29 28.45
N LEU A 358 -3.51 14.14 27.66
CA LEU A 358 -4.18 13.70 26.44
C LEU A 358 -3.18 13.35 25.33
N ALA A 359 -2.06 14.06 25.22
CA ALA A 359 -1.00 13.71 24.29
C ALA A 359 -0.42 12.32 24.61
N LEU A 360 -0.08 12.03 25.87
CA LEU A 360 0.40 10.71 26.29
C LEU A 360 -0.65 9.61 26.05
N THR A 361 -1.91 9.91 26.35
CA THR A 361 -3.05 9.02 26.08
C THR A 361 -3.18 8.71 24.59
N MET A 362 -3.01 9.71 23.72
CA MET A 362 -3.06 9.51 22.28
C MET A 362 -1.87 8.70 21.74
N LEU A 363 -0.68 8.82 22.35
CA LEU A 363 0.46 7.94 22.03
C LEU A 363 0.11 6.48 22.33
N ALA A 364 -0.44 6.20 23.51
CA ALA A 364 -0.90 4.86 23.88
C ALA A 364 -2.01 4.35 22.95
N THR A 365 -3.01 5.20 22.68
CA THR A 365 -4.12 4.89 21.76
C THR A 365 -3.61 4.52 20.37
N THR A 366 -2.71 5.33 19.79
CA THR A 366 -2.16 5.04 18.46
C THR A 366 -1.23 3.83 18.43
N ALA A 367 -0.57 3.48 19.54
CA ALA A 367 0.23 2.27 19.66
C ALA A 367 -0.61 0.98 19.56
N THR A 368 -1.87 1.02 20.00
CA THR A 368 -2.80 -0.10 19.84
C THR A 368 -3.32 -0.27 18.41
N GLY A 369 -3.01 0.67 17.51
CA GLY A 369 -3.46 0.63 16.12
C GLY A 369 -4.95 0.93 15.96
N SER A 370 -5.46 0.77 14.73
CA SER A 370 -6.89 0.97 14.43
C SER A 370 -7.72 -0.28 14.75
N VAL A 371 -7.65 -0.75 15.99
CA VAL A 371 -8.22 -2.03 16.43
C VAL A 371 -9.74 -2.14 16.24
N ASP A 372 -10.46 -1.03 16.43
CA ASP A 372 -11.90 -0.97 16.23
C ASP A 372 -12.29 -1.24 14.77
N ILE A 373 -11.45 -0.83 13.81
CA ILE A 373 -11.65 -1.15 12.40
C ILE A 373 -11.45 -2.63 12.12
N VAL A 374 -10.48 -3.28 12.78
CA VAL A 374 -10.27 -4.73 12.65
C VAL A 374 -11.54 -5.47 13.07
N LEU A 375 -12.16 -5.10 14.19
CA LEU A 375 -13.44 -5.67 14.62
C LEU A 375 -14.57 -5.39 13.62
N LEU A 376 -14.65 -4.17 13.11
CA LEU A 376 -15.70 -3.79 12.17
C LEU A 376 -15.60 -4.56 10.85
N MET A 377 -14.39 -4.68 10.30
CA MET A 377 -14.12 -5.44 9.06
C MET A 377 -14.26 -6.95 9.26
N ALA A 378 -14.06 -7.43 10.49
CA ALA A 378 -14.37 -8.79 10.89
C ALA A 378 -15.88 -9.04 11.13
N GLY A 379 -16.75 -8.08 10.83
CA GLY A 379 -18.20 -8.20 10.98
C GLY A 379 -18.73 -8.02 12.42
N ARG A 380 -17.87 -7.69 13.38
CA ARG A 380 -18.20 -7.62 14.82
C ARG A 380 -18.69 -6.23 15.27
N SER A 381 -19.57 -5.62 14.48
CA SER A 381 -20.10 -4.27 14.72
C SER A 381 -20.79 -4.09 16.09
N ARG A 382 -21.49 -5.12 16.59
CA ARG A 382 -22.11 -5.11 17.92
C ARG A 382 -21.08 -5.01 19.05
N GLN A 383 -19.92 -5.66 18.91
CA GLN A 383 -18.85 -5.59 19.91
C GLN A 383 -18.22 -4.19 19.95
N SER A 384 -17.97 -3.60 18.77
CA SER A 384 -17.53 -2.21 18.65
C SER A 384 -18.51 -1.23 19.31
N LEU A 385 -19.81 -1.44 19.12
CA LEU A 385 -20.85 -0.63 19.76
C LEU A 385 -20.77 -0.69 21.30
N VAL A 386 -20.70 -1.91 21.86
CA VAL A 386 -20.58 -2.13 23.32
C VAL A 386 -19.30 -1.49 23.87
N ASN A 387 -18.18 -1.59 23.15
CA ASN A 387 -16.92 -0.97 23.57
C ASN A 387 -17.02 0.56 23.64
N ASN A 388 -17.66 1.20 22.64
CA ASN A 388 -17.85 2.65 22.64
C ASN A 388 -18.85 3.10 23.73
N ALA A 389 -19.91 2.33 23.97
CA ALA A 389 -20.87 2.62 25.04
C ALA A 389 -20.23 2.50 26.44
N LEU A 390 -19.45 1.45 26.67
CA LEU A 390 -18.72 1.26 27.93
C LEU A 390 -17.69 2.37 28.17
N ALA A 391 -16.96 2.76 27.11
CA ALA A 391 -16.03 3.89 27.19
C ALA A 391 -16.74 5.19 27.59
N LEU A 392 -17.91 5.47 27.02
CA LEU A 392 -18.72 6.65 27.38
C LEU A 392 -19.19 6.59 28.84
N VAL A 393 -19.65 5.43 29.32
CA VAL A 393 -20.07 5.29 30.72
C VAL A 393 -18.89 5.55 31.66
N VAL A 394 -17.71 4.99 31.36
CA VAL A 394 -16.49 5.23 32.15
C VAL A 394 -16.11 6.71 32.15
N ASP A 395 -16.18 7.35 30.99
CA ASP A 395 -15.91 8.78 30.81
C ASP A 395 -16.81 9.63 31.71
N LEU A 396 -18.13 9.49 31.56
CA LEU A 396 -19.12 10.28 32.29
C LEU A 396 -19.03 10.07 33.81
N LEU A 397 -18.84 8.82 34.26
CA LEU A 397 -18.69 8.52 35.68
C LEU A 397 -17.42 9.17 36.25
N LEU A 398 -16.28 9.05 35.56
CA LEU A 398 -15.03 9.62 36.03
C LEU A 398 -15.02 11.15 35.94
N VAL A 399 -15.67 11.75 34.94
CA VAL A 399 -15.84 13.21 34.87
C VAL A 399 -16.57 13.72 36.10
N VAL A 400 -17.70 13.12 36.46
CA VAL A 400 -18.49 13.54 37.63
C VAL A 400 -17.70 13.37 38.93
N LEU A 401 -16.85 12.34 39.05
CA LEU A 401 -16.06 12.06 40.25
C LEU A 401 -14.79 12.91 40.36
N LEU A 402 -14.05 13.09 39.25
CA LEU A 402 -12.71 13.68 39.24
C LEU A 402 -12.72 15.18 38.96
N VAL A 403 -13.67 15.70 38.19
CA VAL A 403 -13.70 17.14 37.85
C VAL A 403 -13.86 18.03 39.08
N PRO A 404 -14.73 17.72 40.07
CA PRO A 404 -14.87 18.57 41.26
C PRO A 404 -13.59 18.69 42.11
N THR A 405 -12.72 17.67 42.10
CA THR A 405 -11.52 17.62 42.94
C THR A 405 -10.24 17.99 42.19
N LEU A 406 -10.12 17.60 40.91
CA LEU A 406 -8.92 17.77 40.08
C LEU A 406 -9.11 18.81 38.96
N GLY A 407 -10.27 19.46 38.89
CA GLY A 407 -10.56 20.45 37.86
C GLY A 407 -10.56 19.88 36.43
N ILE A 408 -10.10 20.67 35.47
CA ILE A 408 -9.97 20.26 34.05
C ILE A 408 -8.94 19.13 33.84
N THR A 409 -8.04 18.92 34.79
CA THR A 409 -7.11 17.78 34.79
C THR A 409 -7.87 16.48 35.08
N GLY A 410 -8.88 16.52 35.95
CA GLY A 410 -9.79 15.41 36.21
C GLY A 410 -10.55 14.98 34.95
N ALA A 411 -11.04 15.95 34.15
CA ALA A 411 -11.67 15.65 32.86
C ALA A 411 -10.70 14.97 31.88
N ALA A 412 -9.44 15.44 31.84
CA ALA A 412 -8.41 14.83 30.99
C ALA A 412 -8.11 13.36 31.38
N ILE A 413 -8.09 13.06 32.69
CA ILE A 413 -7.87 11.71 33.21
C ILE A 413 -9.08 10.81 32.93
N ALA A 414 -10.29 11.33 33.08
CA ALA A 414 -11.53 10.61 32.74
C ALA A 414 -11.53 10.20 31.27
N TRP A 415 -11.23 11.15 30.37
CA TRP A 415 -11.15 10.88 28.94
C TRP A 415 -10.02 9.91 28.60
N ALA A 416 -8.89 10.01 29.29
CA ALA A 416 -7.78 9.06 29.15
C ALA A 416 -8.18 7.63 29.52
N ALA A 417 -8.91 7.44 30.62
CA ALA A 417 -9.42 6.14 31.03
C ALA A 417 -10.46 5.60 30.04
N ALA A 418 -11.37 6.43 29.56
CA ALA A 418 -12.35 6.06 28.53
C ALA A 418 -11.66 5.59 27.23
N LEU A 419 -10.62 6.30 26.80
CA LEU A 419 -9.82 5.92 25.64
C LEU A 419 -9.02 4.63 25.90
N ALA A 420 -8.50 4.41 27.11
CA ALA A 420 -7.85 3.15 27.47
C ALA A 420 -8.82 1.96 27.33
N VAL A 421 -10.07 2.10 27.79
CA VAL A 421 -11.13 1.09 27.60
C VAL A 421 -11.43 0.88 26.13
N ARG A 422 -11.62 1.98 25.38
CA ARG A 422 -11.96 1.97 23.95
C ARG A 422 -10.89 1.34 23.05
N ASN A 423 -9.66 1.17 23.53
CA ASN A 423 -8.57 0.54 22.78
C ASN A 423 -8.18 -0.84 23.33
N SER A 424 -8.10 -0.99 24.66
CA SER A 424 -7.62 -2.23 25.29
C SER A 424 -8.64 -3.35 25.20
N LEU A 425 -9.93 -3.05 25.38
CA LEU A 425 -10.99 -4.05 25.29
C LEU A 425 -11.15 -4.63 23.87
N PRO A 426 -11.26 -3.82 22.81
CA PRO A 426 -11.24 -4.35 21.44
C PRO A 426 -9.92 -5.04 21.08
N MET A 427 -8.77 -4.60 21.58
CA MET A 427 -7.50 -5.32 21.40
C MET A 427 -7.53 -6.73 22.02
N LEU A 428 -8.09 -6.86 23.21
CA LEU A 428 -8.28 -8.16 23.85
C LEU A 428 -9.25 -9.03 23.05
N GLN A 429 -10.34 -8.47 22.53
CA GLN A 429 -11.31 -9.17 21.68
C GLN A 429 -10.66 -9.67 20.37
N VAL A 430 -9.89 -8.82 19.68
CA VAL A 430 -9.17 -9.18 18.46
C VAL A 430 -8.13 -10.25 18.74
N ARG A 431 -7.34 -10.12 19.82
CA ARG A 431 -6.33 -11.11 20.20
C ARG A 431 -6.97 -12.47 20.51
N ARG A 432 -8.09 -12.50 21.24
CA ARG A 432 -8.78 -13.74 21.58
C ARG A 432 -9.44 -14.40 20.36
N ALA A 433 -10.03 -13.60 19.47
CA ALA A 433 -10.76 -14.12 18.31
C ALA A 433 -9.86 -14.51 17.15
N TYR A 434 -8.75 -13.80 16.94
CA TYR A 434 -7.92 -13.92 15.74
C TYR A 434 -6.43 -14.15 16.04
N GLY A 435 -5.98 -14.09 17.29
CA GLY A 435 -4.56 -14.26 17.63
C GLY A 435 -3.67 -13.09 17.17
N VAL A 436 -4.27 -11.97 16.75
CA VAL A 436 -3.57 -10.82 16.17
C VAL A 436 -3.35 -9.72 17.21
N ILE A 437 -2.17 -9.09 17.16
CA ILE A 437 -1.81 -7.89 17.94
C ILE A 437 -1.12 -6.86 17.02
N SER A 438 -1.14 -5.59 17.39
CA SER A 438 -0.56 -4.50 16.58
C SER A 438 0.98 -4.43 16.64
N PHE A 439 1.61 -5.09 17.62
CA PHE A 439 3.03 -4.96 17.88
C PHE A 439 3.89 -5.72 16.86
N GLY A 440 4.93 -5.05 16.37
CA GLY A 440 5.93 -5.61 15.47
C GLY A 440 7.23 -4.79 15.47
N PRO A 441 8.28 -5.24 14.74
CA PRO A 441 9.58 -4.56 14.72
C PRO A 441 9.50 -3.11 14.22
N GLY A 442 8.63 -2.83 13.24
CA GLY A 442 8.40 -1.48 12.73
C GLY A 442 7.80 -0.54 13.78
N VAL A 443 6.88 -1.04 14.61
CA VAL A 443 6.27 -0.30 15.72
C VAL A 443 7.34 0.10 16.75
N GLY A 444 8.19 -0.84 17.17
CA GLY A 444 9.29 -0.55 18.11
C GLY A 444 10.28 0.47 17.57
N TRP A 445 10.65 0.37 16.29
CA TRP A 445 11.56 1.31 15.64
C TRP A 445 10.98 2.73 15.59
N VAL A 446 9.72 2.87 15.17
CA VAL A 446 9.04 4.17 15.10
C VAL A 446 8.88 4.77 16.49
N ALA A 447 8.50 3.97 17.47
CA ALA A 447 8.38 4.41 18.85
C ALA A 447 9.70 5.00 19.36
N GLY A 448 10.80 4.25 19.24
CA GLY A 448 12.13 4.74 19.65
C GLY A 448 12.57 5.99 18.90
N ALA A 449 12.39 6.03 17.57
CA ALA A 449 12.78 7.17 16.76
C ALA A 449 11.96 8.44 17.07
N ALA A 450 10.64 8.31 17.22
CA ALA A 450 9.76 9.44 17.50
C ALA A 450 9.98 9.97 18.92
N THR A 451 10.06 9.08 19.93
CA THR A 451 10.34 9.46 21.32
C THR A 451 11.70 10.14 21.44
N LEU A 452 12.72 9.67 20.73
CA LEU A 452 14.03 10.32 20.74
C LEU A 452 13.95 11.75 20.14
N CYS A 453 13.38 11.89 18.93
CA CYS A 453 13.41 13.15 18.19
C CYS A 453 12.43 14.21 18.73
N PHE A 454 11.23 13.81 19.16
CA PHE A 454 10.16 14.74 19.53
C PHE A 454 9.82 14.73 21.03
N GLY A 455 10.31 13.74 21.79
CA GLY A 455 10.13 13.64 23.23
C GLY A 455 11.40 13.99 23.99
N LEU A 456 12.38 13.09 24.00
CA LEU A 456 13.57 13.15 24.85
C LEU A 456 14.46 14.37 24.54
N ILE A 457 14.86 14.57 23.27
CA ILE A 457 15.74 15.69 22.93
C ILE A 457 15.05 17.05 23.23
N PRO A 458 13.81 17.31 22.80
CA PRO A 458 13.12 18.55 23.14
C PRO A 458 12.87 18.72 24.64
N LEU A 459 12.60 17.64 25.38
CA LEU A 459 12.48 17.69 26.83
C LEU A 459 13.79 18.12 27.49
N LEU A 460 14.93 17.58 27.05
CA LEU A 460 16.25 18.03 27.53
C LEU A 460 16.50 19.51 27.19
N ILE A 461 16.05 19.98 26.03
CA ILE A 461 16.11 21.41 25.68
C ILE A 461 15.25 22.25 26.64
N SER A 462 14.06 21.79 27.03
CA SER A 462 13.21 22.53 27.99
C SER A 462 13.82 22.68 29.37
N LEU A 463 14.76 21.81 29.75
CA LEU A 463 15.46 21.93 31.04
C LEU A 463 16.50 23.04 31.05
N VAL A 464 16.97 23.49 29.88
CA VAL A 464 18.07 24.46 29.75
C VAL A 464 17.62 25.79 29.15
N ALA A 465 16.52 25.80 28.37
CA ALA A 465 15.97 26.99 27.75
C ALA A 465 14.45 27.05 27.91
N PRO A 466 13.86 28.24 28.16
CA PRO A 466 12.42 28.40 28.22
C PRO A 466 11.80 28.08 26.85
N MET A 467 10.70 27.34 26.88
CA MET A 467 9.95 26.98 25.68
C MET A 467 9.25 28.23 25.13
N THR A 468 9.88 28.85 24.13
CA THR A 468 9.37 29.98 23.35
C THR A 468 9.17 29.57 21.90
N VAL A 469 8.39 30.34 21.12
CA VAL A 469 8.17 30.05 19.68
C VAL A 469 9.49 29.88 18.91
N PRO A 470 10.51 30.77 19.06
CA PRO A 470 11.79 30.58 18.37
C PRO A 470 12.51 29.29 18.78
N VAL A 471 12.50 28.93 20.06
CA VAL A 471 13.13 27.69 20.57
C VAL A 471 12.45 26.46 19.97
N VAL A 472 11.11 26.42 19.96
CA VAL A 472 10.34 25.33 19.37
C VAL A 472 10.65 25.17 17.88
N VAL A 473 10.64 26.27 17.12
CA VAL A 473 10.96 26.25 15.68
C VAL A 473 12.41 25.80 15.44
N ALA A 474 13.35 26.24 16.29
CA ALA A 474 14.77 25.93 16.15
C ALA A 474 15.07 24.43 16.30
N TRP A 475 14.41 23.72 17.21
CA TRP A 475 14.62 22.28 17.37
C TRP A 475 13.70 21.43 16.48
N LEU A 476 12.51 21.90 16.12
CA LEU A 476 11.55 21.11 15.35
C LEU A 476 12.08 20.73 13.96
N VAL A 477 12.67 21.68 13.24
CA VAL A 477 13.22 21.45 11.89
C VAL A 477 14.34 20.38 11.86
N PRO A 478 15.41 20.46 12.68
CA PRO A 478 16.43 19.43 12.71
C PRO A 478 15.89 18.08 13.22
N MET A 479 14.94 18.07 14.17
CA MET A 479 14.33 16.82 14.64
C MET A 479 13.46 16.15 13.56
N CYS A 480 12.72 16.92 12.74
CA CYS A 480 12.03 16.38 11.57
C CYS A 480 13.00 15.76 10.55
N ALA A 481 14.15 16.40 10.31
CA ALA A 481 15.16 15.88 9.40
C ALA A 481 15.81 14.60 9.95
N LEU A 482 16.17 14.57 11.23
CA LEU A 482 16.69 13.39 11.91
C LEU A 482 15.68 12.25 11.88
N TYR A 483 14.42 12.54 12.18
CA TYR A 483 13.34 11.57 12.15
C TYR A 483 13.14 10.96 10.76
N ALA A 484 13.13 11.79 9.71
CA ALA A 484 13.04 11.32 8.33
C ALA A 484 14.23 10.39 7.96
N LEU A 485 15.44 10.69 8.42
CA LEU A 485 16.61 9.82 8.24
C LEU A 485 16.47 8.49 8.98
N LEU A 486 15.94 8.51 10.22
CA LEU A 486 15.68 7.30 11.00
C LEU A 486 14.58 6.43 10.40
N LEU A 487 13.50 7.03 9.88
CA LEU A 487 12.47 6.32 9.13
C LEU A 487 13.03 5.73 7.83
N TRP A 488 13.87 6.48 7.11
CA TRP A 488 14.52 5.99 5.90
C TRP A 488 15.49 4.83 6.17
N LYS A 489 16.19 4.84 7.32
CA LYS A 489 17.03 3.74 7.78
C LYS A 489 16.18 2.51 8.14
N GLY A 490 15.06 2.72 8.82
CA GLY A 490 14.07 1.69 9.20
C GLY A 490 13.13 1.23 8.08
N ARG A 491 13.32 1.68 6.83
CA ARG A 491 12.37 1.48 5.72
C ARG A 491 11.99 0.01 5.44
N ARG A 492 12.87 -0.94 5.78
CA ARG A 492 12.61 -2.37 5.64
C ARG A 492 11.59 -2.88 6.68
N HIS A 493 11.73 -2.46 7.94
CA HIS A 493 10.80 -2.81 9.02
C HIS A 493 9.44 -2.13 8.87
N LEU A 494 9.39 -1.03 8.12
CA LEU A 494 8.20 -0.23 7.90
C LEU A 494 7.49 -0.53 6.58
N TYR A 495 7.93 -1.54 5.82
CA TYR A 495 7.33 -1.89 4.52
C TYR A 495 7.16 -0.68 3.57
N LEU A 496 8.01 0.36 3.70
CA LEU A 496 7.88 1.61 2.90
C LEU A 496 8.16 1.38 1.41
N GLY A 497 8.65 0.19 1.03
CA GLY A 497 8.75 -0.23 -0.36
C GLY A 497 7.40 -0.28 -1.08
N ALA A 498 6.31 -0.56 -0.36
CA ALA A 498 4.95 -0.60 -0.91
C ALA A 498 4.48 0.77 -1.45
N PHE A 499 4.99 1.89 -0.92
CA PHE A 499 4.62 3.23 -1.39
C PHE A 499 5.35 3.67 -2.67
N ARG A 500 6.33 2.89 -3.15
CA ARG A 500 7.06 3.23 -4.39
C ARG A 500 6.16 3.16 -5.63
N SER A 501 5.13 2.32 -5.63
CA SER A 501 4.15 2.23 -6.71
C SER A 501 3.10 3.35 -6.68
N VAL A 502 2.89 4.00 -5.52
CA VAL A 502 1.81 4.97 -5.30
C VAL A 502 2.28 6.43 -5.38
N LEU A 503 3.54 6.72 -5.05
CA LEU A 503 4.07 8.09 -5.06
C LEU A 503 4.86 8.38 -6.35
N PRO A 504 4.49 9.42 -7.14
CA PRO A 504 5.34 9.92 -8.22
C PRO A 504 6.52 10.68 -7.61
N VAL A 505 7.56 9.94 -7.19
CA VAL A 505 8.75 10.43 -6.47
C VAL A 505 9.40 11.64 -7.16
N ALA A 506 9.33 11.71 -8.50
CA ALA A 506 9.84 12.84 -9.29
C ALA A 506 9.17 14.19 -8.96
N ARG A 507 7.84 14.21 -8.71
CA ARG A 507 7.10 15.46 -8.44
C ARG A 507 7.36 15.98 -7.03
N VAL A 508 7.36 15.10 -6.03
CA VAL A 508 7.60 15.46 -4.63
C VAL A 508 9.04 15.97 -4.44
N VAL A 509 10.04 15.30 -5.03
CA VAL A 509 11.44 15.74 -4.97
C VAL A 509 11.62 17.13 -5.60
N SER A 510 10.90 17.45 -6.69
CA SER A 510 10.94 18.78 -7.31
C SER A 510 10.31 19.88 -6.44
N GLN A 511 9.24 19.58 -5.71
CA GLN A 511 8.58 20.53 -4.81
C GLN A 511 9.38 20.72 -3.52
N VAL A 512 9.89 19.63 -2.93
CA VAL A 512 10.80 19.70 -1.77
C VAL A 512 12.06 20.48 -2.11
N ARG A 513 12.63 20.31 -3.31
CA ARG A 513 13.77 21.15 -3.78
C ARG A 513 13.41 22.63 -3.88
N ARG A 514 12.20 22.97 -4.35
CA ARG A 514 11.73 24.36 -4.44
C ARG A 514 11.50 24.99 -3.06
N VAL A 515 10.85 24.26 -2.15
CA VAL A 515 10.63 24.71 -0.77
C VAL A 515 11.95 24.80 -0.01
N ALA A 516 12.85 23.82 -0.13
CA ALA A 516 14.18 23.83 0.47
C ALA A 516 15.10 24.93 -0.11
N ALA A 517 14.88 25.36 -1.36
CA ALA A 517 15.56 26.51 -1.94
C ALA A 517 15.03 27.84 -1.38
N ARG A 518 13.71 27.94 -1.14
CA ARG A 518 13.09 29.10 -0.47
C ARG A 518 13.49 29.20 1.00
N ALA A 519 13.39 28.09 1.74
CA ALA A 519 13.80 28.00 3.14
C ALA A 519 15.30 28.31 3.29
N ARG A 520 16.16 27.84 2.36
CA ARG A 520 17.59 28.22 2.36
C ARG A 520 17.83 29.72 2.20
N ARG A 521 17.02 30.45 1.43
CA ARG A 521 17.16 31.92 1.31
C ARG A 521 16.79 32.63 2.60
N ILE A 522 15.80 32.11 3.34
CA ILE A 522 15.33 32.67 4.61
C ILE A 522 16.30 32.33 5.75
N LEU A 523 16.84 31.10 5.78
CA LEU A 523 17.79 30.63 6.81
C LEU A 523 19.27 30.97 6.54
N ALA A 524 19.60 31.46 5.34
CA ALA A 524 20.98 31.81 4.95
C ALA A 524 21.70 32.81 5.88
N PRO A 525 21.04 33.83 6.47
CA PRO A 525 21.72 34.75 7.39
C PRO A 525 22.14 34.06 8.69
N VAL A 526 21.27 33.19 9.24
CA VAL A 526 21.47 32.49 10.52
C VAL A 526 22.52 31.38 10.39
N LEU A 527 22.48 30.62 9.30
CA LEU A 527 23.50 29.60 8.99
C LEU A 527 24.83 30.20 8.53
N GLY A 528 24.83 31.43 8.00
CA GLY A 528 26.01 32.14 7.54
C GLY A 528 27.04 32.39 8.64
N GLY A 529 26.59 32.69 9.85
CA GLY A 529 27.47 32.87 11.02
C GLY A 529 28.17 31.57 11.45
N ALA A 530 27.45 30.45 11.47
CA ALA A 530 28.01 29.14 11.81
C ALA A 530 28.94 28.57 10.72
N LEU A 531 28.65 28.87 9.44
CA LEU A 531 29.49 28.48 8.30
C LEU A 531 30.74 29.35 8.12
N ALA A 532 30.76 30.58 8.64
CA ALA A 532 31.95 31.43 8.62
C ALA A 532 33.07 30.86 9.50
N LEU A 533 32.73 30.26 10.65
CA LEU A 533 33.68 29.58 11.52
C LEU A 533 34.21 28.26 10.90
N ALA A 534 33.37 27.55 10.15
CA ALA A 534 33.73 26.31 9.46
C ALA A 534 34.52 26.52 8.15
N ARG A 535 34.54 27.75 7.61
CA ARG A 535 35.25 28.13 6.37
C ARG A 535 36.68 28.58 6.57
N ALA A 536 37.18 28.63 7.80
CA ALA A 536 38.59 28.91 8.10
C ALA A 536 39.55 27.75 7.78
N LEU A 537 39.07 26.61 7.25
CA LEU A 537 39.90 25.48 6.83
C LEU A 537 39.95 25.34 5.31
N PRO A 538 41.11 25.52 4.66
CA PRO A 538 41.24 25.45 3.21
C PRO A 538 41.42 23.99 2.77
N LEU A 539 40.45 23.42 2.06
CA LEU A 539 40.60 22.10 1.41
C LEU A 539 40.76 22.24 -0.12
N PRO A 540 41.84 21.67 -0.72
CA PRO A 540 42.12 21.80 -2.15
C PRO A 540 41.21 20.92 -3.04
N ARG A 541 41.11 21.27 -4.32
CA ARG A 541 40.18 20.68 -5.33
C ARG A 541 40.26 19.15 -5.47
N ARG A 542 41.40 18.54 -5.13
CA ARG A 542 41.59 17.07 -5.07
C ARG A 542 40.79 16.42 -3.93
N ALA A 543 40.61 17.10 -2.79
CA ALA A 543 39.82 16.61 -1.67
C ALA A 543 38.32 16.55 -1.99
N ARG A 544 37.82 17.43 -2.88
CA ARG A 544 36.41 17.44 -3.32
C ARG A 544 36.09 16.26 -4.24
N VAL A 545 37.06 15.82 -5.05
CA VAL A 545 36.96 14.58 -5.84
C VAL A 545 37.05 13.37 -4.90
N VAL A 546 37.96 13.38 -3.93
CA VAL A 546 38.10 12.31 -2.92
C VAL A 546 36.86 12.17 -2.02
N LEU A 547 36.17 13.27 -1.66
CA LEU A 547 34.91 13.22 -0.91
C LEU A 547 33.74 12.66 -1.74
N SER A 548 33.74 12.88 -3.05
CA SER A 548 32.76 12.27 -3.96
C SER A 548 33.02 10.77 -4.21
N THR A 549 34.28 10.33 -4.10
CA THR A 549 34.66 8.90 -4.11
C THR A 549 34.55 8.22 -2.74
N LEU A 550 34.58 8.95 -1.62
CA LEU A 550 34.43 8.40 -0.27
C LEU A 550 32.98 8.06 0.11
N ALA A 551 31.97 8.69 -0.50
CA ALA A 551 30.56 8.32 -0.30
C ALA A 551 30.18 6.97 -0.97
N LEU A 552 31.08 6.39 -1.79
CA LEU A 552 30.87 5.18 -2.57
C LEU A 552 32.17 4.34 -2.64
N ARG A 553 32.58 3.73 -1.52
CA ARG A 553 33.57 2.62 -1.57
C ARG A 553 32.83 1.27 -1.71
N LYS A 554 33.22 0.37 -2.60
CA LYS A 554 34.51 0.24 -3.34
C LYS A 554 34.36 0.46 -4.86
N PRO A 555 35.19 1.29 -5.53
CA PRO A 555 35.37 1.20 -6.98
C PRO A 555 36.74 0.55 -7.25
N GLY A 556 36.74 -0.76 -7.43
CA GLY A 556 37.77 -1.48 -8.18
C GLY A 556 37.14 -2.01 -9.46
N LEU A 557 37.93 -2.20 -10.51
CA LEU A 557 37.49 -3.04 -11.64
C LEU A 557 37.39 -4.47 -11.10
N THR A 558 36.24 -5.10 -11.32
CA THR A 558 35.99 -6.49 -10.94
C THR A 558 35.97 -7.33 -12.21
N GLN A 559 36.69 -8.45 -12.20
CA GLN A 559 36.58 -9.43 -13.28
C GLN A 559 35.31 -10.26 -13.06
N VAL A 560 34.44 -10.28 -14.06
CA VAL A 560 33.17 -11.03 -14.05
C VAL A 560 33.09 -11.88 -15.31
N ARG A 561 32.62 -13.12 -15.19
CA ARG A 561 32.41 -13.99 -16.35
C ARG A 561 31.29 -13.45 -17.24
N LEU A 562 31.45 -13.54 -18.56
CA LEU A 562 30.48 -12.97 -19.50
C LEU A 562 29.09 -13.62 -19.41
N ASP A 563 29.00 -14.89 -19.02
CA ASP A 563 27.75 -15.62 -18.81
C ASP A 563 26.97 -15.17 -17.56
N HIS A 564 27.61 -14.44 -16.64
CA HIS A 564 26.98 -13.84 -15.45
C HIS A 564 26.58 -12.38 -15.69
N LEU A 565 26.85 -11.83 -16.88
CA LEU A 565 26.48 -10.46 -17.26
C LEU A 565 25.18 -10.49 -18.06
N LEU A 566 24.07 -10.13 -17.44
CA LEU A 566 22.74 -10.18 -18.04
C LEU A 566 22.38 -8.84 -18.69
N LEU A 567 21.55 -8.87 -19.73
CA LEU A 567 21.07 -7.64 -20.36
C LEU A 567 20.32 -6.77 -19.33
N GLY A 568 20.17 -5.49 -19.66
CA GLY A 568 19.70 -4.53 -18.69
C GLY A 568 19.27 -3.23 -19.32
N VAL A 569 19.62 -2.12 -18.68
CA VAL A 569 19.15 -0.77 -19.03
C VAL A 569 19.40 -0.45 -20.51
N GLN A 570 18.39 0.11 -21.18
CA GLN A 570 18.47 0.54 -22.58
C GLN A 570 18.19 2.03 -22.70
N ASP A 571 19.18 2.81 -23.15
CA ASP A 571 19.11 4.29 -23.28
C ASP A 571 18.52 4.97 -22.03
N GLY A 572 18.94 4.51 -20.83
CA GLY A 572 18.46 5.02 -19.54
C GLY A 572 17.10 4.47 -19.08
N VAL A 573 16.40 3.68 -19.90
CA VAL A 573 15.17 2.98 -19.53
C VAL A 573 15.50 1.76 -18.67
N PRO A 574 14.97 1.65 -17.43
CA PRO A 574 15.17 0.49 -16.57
C PRO A 574 14.67 -0.81 -17.20
N ALA A 575 15.31 -1.94 -16.89
CA ALA A 575 14.96 -3.23 -17.47
C ALA A 575 13.50 -3.67 -17.18
N SER A 576 12.93 -3.27 -16.03
CA SER A 576 11.51 -3.51 -15.72
C SER A 576 10.55 -2.76 -16.64
N ALA A 577 10.83 -1.49 -16.92
CA ALA A 577 10.03 -0.69 -17.85
C ALA A 577 10.19 -1.18 -19.31
N TYR A 578 11.38 -1.69 -19.66
CA TYR A 578 11.62 -2.33 -20.96
C TYR A 578 10.80 -3.62 -21.10
N ALA A 579 10.87 -4.51 -20.11
CA ALA A 579 10.15 -5.77 -20.08
C ALA A 579 8.63 -5.59 -20.13
N GLU A 580 8.09 -4.62 -19.38
CA GLU A 580 6.66 -4.32 -19.39
C GLU A 580 6.18 -3.78 -20.74
N ARG A 581 7.00 -2.96 -21.41
CA ARG A 581 6.60 -2.31 -22.66
C ARG A 581 6.63 -3.23 -23.88
N PHE A 582 7.47 -4.26 -23.87
CA PHE A 582 7.62 -5.20 -24.98
C PHE A 582 7.25 -6.64 -24.63
N ASP A 583 6.66 -6.84 -23.45
CA ASP A 583 6.32 -8.14 -22.87
C ASP A 583 7.48 -9.15 -22.91
N ASP A 584 8.67 -8.66 -22.56
CA ASP A 584 9.92 -9.42 -22.60
C ASP A 584 10.43 -9.63 -21.16
N LEU A 585 9.82 -10.60 -20.48
CA LEU A 585 10.09 -10.89 -19.06
C LEU A 585 11.55 -11.26 -18.81
N LEU A 586 12.15 -12.01 -19.75
CA LEU A 586 13.49 -12.59 -19.64
C LEU A 586 14.59 -11.67 -20.15
N TRP A 587 14.28 -10.45 -20.59
CA TRP A 587 15.30 -9.49 -21.02
C TRP A 587 16.44 -9.37 -20.01
N ALA A 588 16.11 -9.10 -18.74
CA ALA A 588 17.13 -8.96 -17.69
C ALA A 588 17.65 -10.29 -17.11
N SER A 589 17.18 -11.41 -17.67
CA SER A 589 17.61 -12.78 -17.36
C SER A 589 18.53 -13.33 -18.47
N THR A 590 18.56 -12.69 -19.63
CA THR A 590 19.31 -13.12 -20.80
C THR A 590 20.78 -12.73 -20.66
N PRO A 591 21.74 -13.69 -20.73
CA PRO A 591 23.17 -13.36 -20.75
C PRO A 591 23.52 -12.49 -21.96
N VAL A 592 24.47 -11.57 -21.82
CA VAL A 592 24.91 -10.68 -22.90
C VAL A 592 25.48 -11.44 -24.10
N THR A 593 26.01 -12.65 -23.86
CA THR A 593 26.46 -13.59 -24.89
C THR A 593 25.31 -14.14 -25.74
N HIS A 594 24.06 -14.11 -25.26
CA HIS A 594 22.86 -14.51 -26.00
C HIS A 594 22.03 -13.29 -26.44
N GLY A 595 22.54 -12.08 -26.23
CA GLY A 595 21.83 -10.85 -26.54
C GLY A 595 21.88 -10.46 -28.03
N PRO A 596 21.10 -9.43 -28.43
CA PRO A 596 20.94 -9.05 -29.83
C PRO A 596 22.26 -8.70 -30.56
N HIS A 597 23.22 -8.10 -29.85
CA HIS A 597 24.54 -7.78 -30.41
C HIS A 597 25.38 -9.03 -30.69
N ALA A 598 25.30 -10.03 -29.82
CA ALA A 598 26.01 -11.29 -30.02
C ALA A 598 25.38 -12.09 -31.17
N GLU A 599 24.05 -12.08 -31.30
CA GLU A 599 23.35 -12.67 -32.45
C GLU A 599 23.75 -12.05 -33.79
N LEU A 600 23.94 -10.73 -33.84
CA LEU A 600 24.43 -10.07 -35.06
C LEU A 600 25.83 -10.55 -35.45
N LEU A 601 26.72 -10.77 -34.48
CA LEU A 601 28.07 -11.31 -34.72
C LEU A 601 28.01 -12.77 -35.19
N ARG A 602 27.12 -13.59 -34.62
CA ARG A 602 26.87 -14.96 -35.09
C ARG A 602 26.31 -14.99 -36.50
N LEU A 603 25.39 -14.09 -36.83
CA LEU A 603 24.86 -13.94 -38.19
C LEU A 603 25.98 -13.64 -39.18
N ALA A 604 26.88 -12.70 -38.86
CA ALA A 604 28.02 -12.40 -39.71
C ALA A 604 28.99 -13.58 -39.85
N ALA A 605 29.25 -14.32 -38.76
CA ALA A 605 30.12 -15.51 -38.80
C ALA A 605 29.56 -16.65 -39.68
N ARG A 606 28.23 -16.80 -39.75
CA ARG A 606 27.56 -17.78 -40.63
C ARG A 606 27.65 -17.46 -42.12
N CYS A 607 28.05 -16.25 -42.49
CA CYS A 607 28.12 -15.82 -43.89
C CYS A 607 29.48 -16.13 -44.57
N GLU A 608 30.37 -16.93 -43.98
CA GLU A 608 31.62 -17.46 -44.58
C GLU A 608 32.47 -16.42 -45.36
N GLY A 609 32.61 -15.20 -44.81
CA GLY A 609 33.41 -14.12 -45.42
C GLY A 609 32.62 -13.17 -46.34
N ALA A 610 31.37 -13.49 -46.68
CA ALA A 610 30.42 -12.53 -47.23
C ALA A 610 29.83 -11.67 -46.10
N ARG A 611 29.65 -10.36 -46.34
CA ARG A 611 28.96 -9.49 -45.37
C ARG A 611 27.46 -9.77 -45.39
N PRO A 612 26.76 -9.74 -44.23
CA PRO A 612 25.31 -9.84 -44.20
C PRO A 612 24.65 -8.79 -45.12
N THR A 613 23.62 -9.22 -45.85
CA THR A 613 22.77 -8.32 -46.63
C THR A 613 21.96 -7.42 -45.71
N ASP A 614 21.50 -6.28 -46.21
CA ASP A 614 20.68 -5.34 -45.42
C ASP A 614 19.37 -6.00 -44.97
N GLU A 615 18.76 -6.81 -45.83
CA GLU A 615 17.57 -7.62 -45.51
C GLU A 615 17.84 -8.60 -44.36
N ALA A 616 18.97 -9.32 -44.39
CA ALA A 616 19.33 -10.25 -43.32
C ALA A 616 19.58 -9.53 -41.99
N ILE A 617 20.17 -8.32 -42.02
CA ILE A 617 20.33 -7.49 -40.83
C ILE A 617 18.96 -7.06 -40.30
N LEU A 618 18.07 -6.55 -41.16
CA LEU A 618 16.75 -6.06 -40.77
C LEU A 618 15.78 -7.16 -40.30
N ALA A 619 16.01 -8.41 -40.70
CA ALA A 619 15.29 -9.60 -40.21
C ALA A 619 15.84 -10.17 -38.89
N SER A 620 16.99 -9.68 -38.41
CA SER A 620 17.67 -10.24 -37.23
C SER A 620 17.07 -9.76 -35.89
N PRO A 621 17.29 -10.51 -34.79
CA PRO A 621 16.95 -10.05 -33.43
C PRO A 621 17.61 -8.72 -33.05
N TYR A 622 18.76 -8.39 -33.66
CA TYR A 622 19.43 -7.11 -33.50
C TYR A 622 18.58 -5.95 -34.02
N ALA A 623 18.07 -6.06 -35.25
CA ALA A 623 17.23 -5.02 -35.83
C ALA A 623 15.89 -4.92 -35.12
N GLU A 624 15.32 -6.04 -34.67
CA GLU A 624 14.11 -6.02 -33.83
C GLU A 624 14.35 -5.23 -32.53
N HIS A 625 15.45 -5.50 -31.85
CA HIS A 625 15.85 -4.75 -30.65
C HIS A 625 16.11 -3.26 -30.97
N ALA A 626 16.76 -2.95 -32.07
CA ALA A 626 16.97 -1.56 -32.49
C ALA A 626 15.64 -0.83 -32.77
N ARG A 627 14.66 -1.49 -33.41
CA ARG A 627 13.30 -0.96 -33.58
C ARG A 627 12.60 -0.76 -32.24
N ARG A 628 12.77 -1.67 -31.26
CA ARG A 628 12.28 -1.49 -29.88
C ARG A 628 12.89 -0.23 -29.27
N CYS A 629 14.19 0.01 -29.40
CA CYS A 629 14.86 1.24 -28.94
C CYS A 629 14.36 2.51 -29.65
N LEU A 630 14.14 2.49 -30.97
CA LEU A 630 13.53 3.61 -31.71
C LEU A 630 12.14 3.96 -31.14
N ARG A 631 11.30 2.95 -30.86
CA ARG A 631 10.00 3.17 -30.20
C ARG A 631 10.13 3.70 -28.77
N LEU A 632 11.20 3.34 -28.06
CA LEU A 632 11.43 3.76 -26.67
C LEU A 632 11.85 5.22 -26.55
N SER A 633 12.91 5.61 -27.24
CA SER A 633 13.61 6.89 -27.05
C SER A 633 13.76 7.72 -28.33
N GLY A 634 13.22 7.25 -29.46
CA GLY A 634 13.31 7.91 -30.75
C GLY A 634 14.65 7.72 -31.47
N ARG A 635 15.56 6.92 -30.91
CA ARG A 635 16.89 6.67 -31.47
C ARG A 635 17.50 5.34 -31.02
N TYR A 636 18.43 4.83 -31.80
CA TYR A 636 19.29 3.71 -31.43
C TYR A 636 20.72 4.01 -31.85
N PHE A 637 21.59 4.35 -30.88
CA PHE A 637 22.83 5.08 -31.14
C PHE A 637 22.53 6.38 -31.93
N TRP A 638 22.92 6.46 -33.20
CA TRP A 638 22.58 7.57 -34.11
C TRP A 638 21.49 7.22 -35.13
N ALA A 639 21.00 5.97 -35.15
CA ALA A 639 19.91 5.58 -36.04
C ALA A 639 18.60 6.23 -35.58
N THR A 640 17.82 6.74 -36.53
CA THR A 640 16.44 7.22 -36.32
C THR A 640 15.41 6.49 -37.19
N ASP A 641 15.89 5.69 -38.15
CA ASP A 641 15.12 4.90 -39.12
C ASP A 641 15.82 3.56 -39.41
N GLU A 642 15.24 2.73 -40.28
CA GLU A 642 15.79 1.41 -40.61
C GLU A 642 17.12 1.47 -41.37
N ALA A 643 17.31 2.46 -42.26
CA ALA A 643 18.58 2.67 -42.94
C ALA A 643 19.71 2.99 -41.94
N GLY A 644 19.42 3.81 -40.92
CA GLY A 644 20.33 4.07 -39.82
C GLY A 644 20.65 2.82 -38.99
N ILE A 645 19.69 1.91 -38.78
CA ILE A 645 19.94 0.64 -38.07
C ILE A 645 20.99 -0.19 -38.82
N VAL A 646 20.87 -0.30 -40.14
CA VAL A 646 21.84 -0.99 -41.00
C VAL A 646 23.22 -0.33 -40.89
N GLU A 647 23.29 1.00 -40.92
CA GLU A 647 24.56 1.71 -40.78
C GLU A 647 25.23 1.44 -39.42
N VAL A 648 24.45 1.48 -38.33
CA VAL A 648 24.95 1.16 -36.98
C VAL A 648 25.43 -0.30 -36.92
N ALA A 649 24.67 -1.25 -37.49
CA ALA A 649 25.04 -2.65 -37.55
C ALA A 649 26.36 -2.86 -38.30
N ARG A 650 26.52 -2.23 -39.47
CA ARG A 650 27.77 -2.32 -40.26
C ARG A 650 28.96 -1.69 -39.53
N SER A 651 28.75 -0.56 -38.86
CA SER A 651 29.76 0.07 -38.00
C SER A 651 30.15 -0.82 -36.81
N PHE A 652 29.19 -1.54 -36.23
CA PHE A 652 29.46 -2.50 -35.16
C PHE A 652 30.25 -3.71 -35.65
N LEU A 653 29.85 -4.32 -36.77
CA LEU A 653 30.53 -5.46 -37.38
C LEU A 653 31.98 -5.11 -37.78
N ALA A 654 32.22 -3.93 -38.34
CA ALA A 654 33.58 -3.49 -38.71
C ALA A 654 34.53 -3.37 -37.50
N ARG A 655 34.01 -3.26 -36.27
CA ARG A 655 34.81 -3.25 -35.04
C ARG A 655 35.13 -4.65 -34.53
N ALA A 656 34.38 -5.67 -34.93
CA ALA A 656 34.65 -7.05 -34.57
C ALA A 656 35.99 -7.54 -35.15
N ASP A 657 36.36 -7.02 -36.32
CA ASP A 657 37.59 -7.35 -37.04
C ASP A 657 38.86 -6.66 -36.46
N LEU A 658 38.73 -5.80 -35.44
CA LEU A 658 39.86 -5.08 -34.84
C LEU A 658 40.43 -5.84 -33.61
N PRO A 659 41.78 -5.96 -33.49
CA PRO A 659 42.40 -6.60 -32.34
C PRO A 659 42.19 -5.80 -31.04
N VAL A 660 41.97 -6.51 -29.92
CA VAL A 660 41.75 -5.92 -28.60
C VAL A 660 43.02 -5.25 -28.10
N ALA A 661 42.96 -3.96 -27.75
CA ALA A 661 44.02 -3.31 -27.00
C ALA A 661 44.15 -3.96 -25.61
N ALA A 662 45.34 -4.48 -25.29
CA ALA A 662 45.60 -5.13 -24.01
C ALA A 662 45.17 -4.24 -22.82
N PRO A 663 44.51 -4.79 -21.78
CA PRO A 663 44.06 -4.00 -20.65
C PRO A 663 45.26 -3.35 -19.96
N ALA A 664 45.24 -2.03 -19.85
CA ALA A 664 46.26 -1.27 -19.12
C ALA A 664 46.23 -1.69 -17.64
N GLY A 665 47.18 -2.55 -17.23
CA GLY A 665 47.34 -2.95 -15.83
C GLY A 665 47.66 -4.42 -15.54
N SER A 666 48.01 -5.26 -16.51
CA SER A 666 48.55 -6.59 -16.21
C SER A 666 49.99 -6.49 -15.68
N ARG A 667 50.16 -6.35 -14.36
CA ARG A 667 51.38 -6.84 -13.71
C ARG A 667 51.32 -8.37 -13.76
N PRO A 668 52.33 -9.06 -14.32
CA PRO A 668 52.37 -10.50 -14.25
C PRO A 668 52.51 -10.90 -12.78
N VAL A 669 51.54 -11.64 -12.25
CA VAL A 669 51.71 -12.36 -10.99
C VAL A 669 52.56 -13.58 -11.36
N THR A 670 53.85 -13.49 -11.08
CA THR A 670 54.75 -14.64 -11.06
C THR A 670 54.26 -15.61 -9.99
N VAL A 671 53.70 -16.73 -10.42
CA VAL A 671 53.59 -17.92 -9.58
C VAL A 671 55.00 -18.50 -9.49
N HIS A 672 55.62 -18.41 -8.31
CA HIS A 672 56.81 -19.18 -7.99
C HIS A 672 56.45 -20.67 -8.04
N ALA A 673 56.89 -21.36 -9.09
CA ALA A 673 57.11 -22.80 -9.05
C ALA A 673 58.62 -23.02 -8.92
N SER A 674 59.00 -23.72 -7.86
CA SER A 674 60.33 -24.26 -7.59
C SER A 674 60.78 -25.23 -8.69
N GLY A 675 62.02 -25.08 -9.19
CA GLY A 675 62.69 -26.05 -10.06
C GLY A 675 63.74 -25.46 -11.00
N ASP A 676 65.00 -25.52 -10.59
CA ASP A 676 66.28 -25.20 -11.29
C ASP A 676 66.55 -26.12 -12.53
N PRO A 677 67.65 -25.96 -13.30
CA PRO A 677 68.14 -24.80 -14.07
C PRO A 677 68.63 -25.19 -15.51
N ALA A 678 68.79 -24.25 -16.46
CA ALA A 678 69.75 -24.41 -17.58
C ALA A 678 69.93 -23.16 -18.48
N MET A 679 71.15 -22.61 -18.41
CA MET A 679 72.04 -22.26 -19.53
C MET A 679 71.71 -21.15 -20.57
N THR A 680 72.53 -20.09 -20.45
CA THR A 680 73.39 -19.46 -21.48
C THR A 680 72.80 -18.60 -22.62
N ALA A 681 72.99 -17.28 -22.44
CA ALA A 681 73.93 -16.41 -23.16
C ALA A 681 73.71 -16.01 -24.65
N ALA A 682 73.80 -14.69 -24.81
CA ALA A 682 74.60 -13.93 -25.79
C ALA A 682 73.91 -13.32 -27.03
N ALA A 683 73.98 -11.98 -27.03
CA ALA A 683 74.49 -11.09 -28.08
C ALA A 683 73.65 -10.84 -29.36
N GLY A 684 73.71 -9.58 -29.80
CA GLY A 684 73.83 -9.28 -31.23
C GLY A 684 72.76 -8.36 -31.82
N THR A 685 73.10 -7.07 -31.80
CA THR A 685 72.60 -5.96 -32.62
C THR A 685 72.31 -6.33 -34.09
N LEU A 686 71.23 -5.79 -34.68
CA LEU A 686 71.22 -5.12 -36.01
C LEU A 686 69.78 -4.65 -36.37
N ALA A 687 69.65 -3.35 -36.70
CA ALA A 687 68.55 -2.76 -37.47
C ALA A 687 68.58 -3.28 -38.93
N PRO A 688 67.63 -2.99 -39.88
CA PRO A 688 66.60 -1.95 -39.89
C PRO A 688 65.24 -2.36 -40.54
N THR A 689 64.25 -1.48 -40.53
CA THR A 689 63.50 -0.98 -41.71
C THR A 689 62.13 -0.42 -41.31
N ALA A 690 61.80 0.73 -41.91
CA ALA A 690 60.62 1.51 -41.62
C ALA A 690 59.33 0.80 -42.04
N VAL A 691 58.39 0.67 -41.09
CA VAL A 691 56.98 0.38 -41.38
C VAL A 691 56.19 1.68 -41.22
N SER A 692 55.46 2.03 -42.27
CA SER A 692 54.54 3.17 -42.36
C SER A 692 53.67 3.36 -41.11
N PRO A 693 53.32 4.61 -40.76
CA PRO A 693 52.58 4.88 -39.53
C PRO A 693 51.21 4.19 -39.56
N PRO A 694 50.72 3.69 -38.42
CA PRO A 694 49.42 3.04 -38.34
C PRO A 694 48.33 4.04 -38.73
N ARG A 695 47.40 3.59 -39.60
CA ARG A 695 46.18 4.35 -39.92
C ARG A 695 45.50 4.79 -38.61
N PRO A 696 45.03 6.05 -38.51
CA PRO A 696 44.36 6.52 -37.31
C PRO A 696 43.11 5.68 -37.06
N ALA A 697 42.95 5.23 -35.80
CA ALA A 697 41.76 4.52 -35.35
C ALA A 697 40.52 5.39 -35.63
N PRO A 698 39.41 4.81 -36.13
CA PRO A 698 38.21 5.58 -36.44
C PRO A 698 37.71 6.29 -35.17
N THR A 699 37.68 7.62 -35.22
CA THR A 699 37.17 8.47 -34.15
C THR A 699 35.73 8.07 -33.82
N ALA A 700 35.45 7.78 -32.54
CA ALA A 700 34.11 7.46 -32.07
C ALA A 700 33.11 8.56 -32.51
N ARG A 701 32.12 8.18 -33.33
CA ARG A 701 31.03 9.09 -33.73
C ARG A 701 30.22 9.49 -32.50
N THR A 702 29.66 10.69 -32.52
CA THR A 702 28.85 11.27 -31.42
C THR A 702 27.77 10.31 -30.95
N GLY A 703 27.84 9.87 -29.68
CA GLY A 703 26.84 9.00 -29.05
C GLY A 703 27.25 7.53 -28.82
N GLN A 704 28.44 7.10 -29.26
CA GLN A 704 28.98 5.77 -28.95
C GLN A 704 30.08 5.83 -27.88
N SER A 705 30.01 4.96 -26.86
CA SER A 705 31.08 4.79 -25.88
C SER A 705 32.30 4.12 -26.52
N SER A 706 33.49 4.57 -26.12
CA SER A 706 34.76 4.08 -26.62
C SER A 706 35.11 2.71 -26.02
N THR A 707 36.05 2.00 -26.64
CA THR A 707 36.62 0.75 -26.08
C THR A 707 37.34 0.98 -24.74
N ALA A 708 37.77 2.22 -24.46
CA ALA A 708 38.45 2.60 -23.22
C ALA A 708 37.50 2.94 -22.05
N ASP A 709 36.21 3.19 -22.33
CA ASP A 709 35.25 3.49 -21.26
C ASP A 709 35.01 2.23 -20.39
N PRO A 710 34.77 2.36 -19.08
CA PRO A 710 34.45 1.18 -18.26
C PRO A 710 33.07 0.62 -18.60
N VAL A 711 32.91 -0.71 -18.58
CA VAL A 711 31.59 -1.36 -18.59
C VAL A 711 30.95 -1.16 -17.22
N LEU A 712 29.70 -0.70 -17.17
CA LEU A 712 28.99 -0.43 -15.93
C LEU A 712 27.95 -1.50 -15.66
N VAL A 713 27.96 -2.06 -14.46
CA VAL A 713 27.00 -3.12 -14.06
C VAL A 713 26.43 -2.85 -12.68
N ALA A 714 25.27 -3.41 -12.38
CA ALA A 714 24.69 -3.48 -11.04
C ALA A 714 24.55 -4.94 -10.61
N PRO A 715 24.87 -5.30 -9.35
CA PRO A 715 24.67 -6.66 -8.87
C PRO A 715 23.17 -6.99 -8.88
N ILE A 716 22.81 -8.20 -9.30
CA ILE A 716 21.44 -8.69 -9.18
C ILE A 716 21.24 -9.21 -7.77
N ARG A 717 20.09 -8.88 -7.18
CA ARG A 717 19.81 -9.20 -5.80
C ARG A 717 19.78 -10.72 -5.62
N ASP A 718 20.46 -11.20 -4.60
CA ASP A 718 20.48 -12.62 -4.21
C ASP A 718 21.02 -13.54 -5.32
N SER A 719 21.87 -13.01 -6.19
CA SER A 719 22.50 -13.74 -7.30
C SER A 719 23.98 -13.34 -7.42
N ASP A 720 24.75 -14.19 -8.07
CA ASP A 720 26.11 -13.93 -8.54
C ASP A 720 26.15 -13.25 -9.93
N CYS A 721 24.98 -13.00 -10.52
CA CYS A 721 24.82 -12.31 -11.78
C CYS A 721 24.77 -10.77 -11.62
N TYR A 722 25.05 -10.08 -12.72
CA TYR A 722 25.04 -8.62 -12.78
C TYR A 722 24.23 -8.13 -13.97
N GLN A 723 23.40 -7.11 -13.75
CA GLN A 723 22.66 -6.43 -14.80
C GLN A 723 23.56 -5.38 -15.46
N VAL A 724 23.70 -5.44 -16.78
CA VAL A 724 24.47 -4.48 -17.56
C VAL A 724 23.72 -3.15 -17.63
N LEU A 725 24.37 -2.07 -17.19
CA LEU A 725 23.85 -0.70 -17.23
C LEU A 725 24.34 0.07 -18.45
N ASP A 726 25.58 -0.20 -18.86
CA ASP A 726 26.19 0.33 -20.07
C ASP A 726 27.27 -0.64 -20.57
N GLY A 727 27.33 -0.82 -21.90
CA GLY A 727 28.39 -1.59 -22.55
C GLY A 727 27.97 -2.92 -23.19
N HIS A 728 26.69 -3.17 -23.43
CA HIS A 728 26.20 -4.43 -24.06
C HIS A 728 26.96 -4.79 -25.35
N HIS A 729 27.14 -3.84 -26.25
CA HIS A 729 27.85 -4.03 -27.51
C HIS A 729 29.34 -4.39 -27.31
N ARG A 730 29.99 -3.84 -26.28
CA ARG A 730 31.41 -4.08 -25.98
C ARG A 730 31.61 -5.47 -25.37
N LEU A 731 30.70 -5.87 -24.48
CA LEU A 731 30.66 -7.22 -23.93
C LEU A 731 30.40 -8.27 -25.02
N ALA A 732 29.55 -7.96 -26.00
CA ALA A 732 29.31 -8.86 -27.14
C ALA A 732 30.55 -9.04 -28.03
N LEU A 733 31.35 -7.98 -28.25
CA LEU A 733 32.62 -8.08 -28.97
C LEU A 733 33.63 -8.95 -28.22
N LEU A 734 33.77 -8.76 -26.89
CA LEU A 734 34.62 -9.60 -26.05
C LEU A 734 34.21 -11.08 -26.11
N ALA A 735 32.90 -11.36 -26.08
CA ALA A 735 32.37 -12.71 -26.23
C ALA A 735 32.72 -13.33 -27.59
N HIS A 736 32.58 -12.57 -28.68
CA HIS A 736 32.90 -13.03 -30.03
C HIS A 736 34.39 -13.33 -30.23
N GLN A 737 35.26 -12.60 -29.54
CA GLN A 737 36.71 -12.80 -29.57
C GLN A 737 37.19 -13.92 -28.62
N GLY A 738 36.27 -14.69 -28.02
CA GLY A 738 36.60 -15.82 -27.15
C GLY A 738 37.12 -15.42 -25.75
N VAL A 739 36.94 -14.17 -25.34
CA VAL A 739 37.35 -13.72 -24.00
C VAL A 739 36.30 -14.15 -22.97
N PRO A 740 36.64 -14.93 -21.93
CA PRO A 740 35.65 -15.50 -21.01
C PRO A 740 35.16 -14.52 -19.92
N THR A 741 35.92 -13.46 -19.65
CA THR A 741 35.68 -12.52 -18.56
C THR A 741 35.83 -11.06 -19.01
N ALA A 742 35.09 -10.16 -18.36
CA ALA A 742 35.20 -8.72 -18.59
C ALA A 742 35.52 -7.98 -17.29
N GLN A 743 36.37 -6.95 -17.41
CA GLN A 743 36.56 -5.97 -16.34
C GLN A 743 35.38 -4.99 -16.31
N VAL A 744 34.63 -5.03 -15.22
CA VAL A 744 33.43 -4.20 -15.04
C VAL A 744 33.54 -3.34 -13.79
N LYS A 745 32.82 -2.22 -13.80
CA LYS A 745 32.65 -1.34 -12.65
C LYS A 745 31.27 -1.58 -12.04
N VAL A 746 31.26 -2.15 -10.83
CA VAL A 746 30.06 -2.59 -10.14
C VAL A 746 29.46 -1.46 -9.30
N LYS A 747 28.16 -1.18 -9.46
CA LYS A 747 27.40 -0.28 -8.57
C LYS A 747 27.13 -0.94 -7.22
N ARG A 748 27.08 -0.13 -6.15
CA ARG A 748 26.91 -0.63 -4.77
C ARG A 748 25.53 -1.20 -4.46
N LEU A 749 24.48 -0.68 -5.09
CA LEU A 749 23.10 -1.08 -4.79
C LEU A 749 22.67 -2.18 -5.75
N PRO A 750 22.20 -3.34 -5.22
CA PRO A 750 21.66 -4.38 -6.07
C PRO A 750 20.33 -3.96 -6.68
N VAL A 751 20.04 -4.54 -7.84
CA VAL A 751 18.78 -4.41 -8.58
C VAL A 751 18.05 -5.75 -8.59
N THR A 752 16.74 -5.75 -8.82
CA THR A 752 15.96 -6.96 -9.09
C THR A 752 15.68 -7.08 -10.59
N THR A 753 15.49 -8.31 -11.08
CA THR A 753 15.06 -8.56 -12.46
C THR A 753 13.52 -8.55 -12.54
N PRO A 754 12.94 -8.29 -13.71
CA PRO A 754 11.48 -8.37 -13.90
C PRO A 754 10.92 -9.75 -13.54
N LEU A 755 11.69 -10.82 -13.81
CA LEU A 755 11.36 -12.18 -13.40
C LEU A 755 11.31 -12.33 -11.88
N GLN A 756 12.34 -11.85 -11.15
CA GLN A 756 12.33 -11.84 -9.68
C GLN A 756 11.16 -11.02 -9.11
N ASP A 757 10.87 -9.86 -9.72
CA ASP A 757 9.77 -9.00 -9.30
C ASP A 757 8.40 -9.68 -9.54
N LEU A 758 8.23 -10.42 -10.63
CA LEU A 758 7.00 -11.17 -10.93
C LEU A 758 6.82 -12.35 -9.96
N LEU A 759 7.86 -13.16 -9.76
CA LEU A 759 7.84 -14.30 -8.85
C LEU A 759 7.51 -13.87 -7.41
N THR A 760 8.11 -12.77 -6.92
CA THR A 760 7.85 -12.28 -5.56
C THR A 760 6.43 -11.73 -5.35
N GLN A 761 5.67 -11.46 -6.42
CA GLN A 761 4.27 -11.01 -6.36
C GLN A 761 3.25 -12.16 -6.39
N MET A 762 3.69 -13.40 -6.67
CA MET A 762 2.79 -14.54 -6.75
C MET A 762 2.19 -14.91 -5.38
N SER A 763 0.90 -15.20 -5.41
CA SER A 763 0.02 -15.33 -4.24
C SER A 763 0.38 -16.52 -3.34
N TRP A 764 0.87 -17.64 -3.88
CA TRP A 764 1.24 -18.83 -3.10
C TRP A 764 2.67 -18.81 -2.55
N ILE A 765 3.56 -18.00 -3.12
CA ILE A 765 4.98 -17.97 -2.70
C ILE A 765 5.13 -17.22 -1.36
N GLY A 766 4.22 -16.30 -1.03
CA GLY A 766 4.25 -15.56 0.24
C GLY A 766 5.56 -14.78 0.45
N GLY A 767 6.25 -14.41 -0.63
CA GLY A 767 7.55 -13.73 -0.61
C GLY A 767 8.76 -14.61 -0.32
N LYS A 768 8.61 -15.94 -0.23
CA LYS A 768 9.74 -16.88 -0.16
C LYS A 768 10.47 -16.97 -1.51
N LYS A 769 11.68 -17.55 -1.52
CA LYS A 769 12.47 -17.76 -2.75
C LYS A 769 12.36 -19.20 -3.20
N GLU A 770 11.16 -19.59 -3.56
CA GLU A 770 10.78 -20.96 -3.88
C GLU A 770 10.21 -20.97 -5.30
N LEU A 771 10.66 -21.90 -6.13
CA LEU A 771 10.14 -22.13 -7.48
C LEU A 771 9.33 -23.40 -7.46
N TYR A 772 8.01 -23.29 -7.60
CA TYR A 772 7.17 -24.47 -7.56
C TYR A 772 7.25 -25.33 -8.81
N GLN A 773 7.61 -24.75 -9.95
CA GLN A 773 7.96 -25.47 -11.18
C GLN A 773 9.32 -24.98 -11.69
N PRO A 774 10.04 -25.77 -12.50
CA PRO A 774 11.38 -25.41 -12.99
C PRO A 774 11.38 -24.07 -13.74
N VAL A 775 12.28 -23.15 -13.42
CA VAL A 775 12.49 -21.89 -14.16
C VAL A 775 13.97 -21.78 -14.49
N ASP A 776 14.34 -21.89 -15.76
CA ASP A 776 15.73 -21.74 -16.18
C ASP A 776 16.10 -20.27 -16.40
N ALA A 777 16.57 -19.63 -15.33
CA ALA A 777 17.09 -18.27 -15.38
C ALA A 777 18.38 -18.16 -14.55
N PRO A 778 19.49 -17.64 -15.12
CA PRO A 778 20.79 -17.58 -14.43
C PRO A 778 20.71 -16.90 -13.05
N GLU A 779 19.90 -15.85 -12.92
CA GLU A 779 19.82 -15.09 -11.67
C GLU A 779 19.09 -15.82 -10.54
N LEU A 780 18.40 -16.93 -10.82
CA LEU A 780 17.64 -17.68 -9.82
C LEU A 780 18.45 -18.85 -9.25
N ARG A 781 19.40 -19.40 -10.02
CA ARG A 781 20.11 -20.67 -9.74
C ARG A 781 20.77 -20.75 -8.36
N GLN A 782 21.25 -19.62 -7.82
CA GLN A 782 21.97 -19.61 -6.55
C GLN A 782 21.06 -19.55 -5.32
N SER A 783 19.96 -18.79 -5.38
CA SER A 783 19.18 -18.45 -4.18
C SER A 783 17.73 -18.90 -4.19
N TRP A 784 17.26 -19.43 -5.32
CA TRP A 784 15.88 -19.91 -5.45
C TRP A 784 15.89 -21.43 -5.50
N THR A 785 15.19 -22.04 -4.56
CA THR A 785 15.09 -23.49 -4.49
C THR A 785 13.91 -23.94 -5.34
N THR A 786 14.13 -24.84 -6.29
CA THR A 786 13.05 -25.51 -7.01
C THR A 786 12.46 -26.59 -6.12
N VAL A 787 11.17 -26.45 -5.81
CA VAL A 787 10.46 -27.25 -4.82
C VAL A 787 9.93 -28.54 -5.44
N ARG A 788 9.32 -28.46 -6.64
CA ARG A 788 8.79 -29.62 -7.35
C ARG A 788 9.70 -30.00 -8.51
N ARG A 789 10.20 -31.22 -8.49
CA ARG A 789 10.72 -31.91 -9.66
C ARG A 789 9.50 -32.34 -10.47
N CYS A 790 9.34 -31.75 -11.64
CA CYS A 790 8.21 -32.07 -12.50
C CYS A 790 8.57 -33.18 -13.50
N GLN A 791 9.87 -33.39 -13.77
CA GLN A 791 10.34 -34.36 -14.76
C GLN A 791 10.14 -35.83 -14.33
N ASP A 792 10.36 -36.15 -13.06
CA ASP A 792 10.16 -37.50 -12.50
C ASP A 792 8.67 -37.89 -12.50
N ARG A 793 7.79 -36.96 -12.08
CA ARG A 793 6.34 -37.13 -12.11
C ARG A 793 5.83 -37.32 -13.53
N LEU A 794 6.34 -36.54 -14.49
CA LEU A 794 6.02 -36.71 -15.91
C LEU A 794 6.48 -38.08 -16.44
N ALA A 795 7.65 -38.57 -16.03
CA ALA A 795 8.12 -39.90 -16.42
C ALA A 795 7.22 -41.04 -15.89
N LEU A 796 6.70 -40.92 -14.67
CA LEU A 796 5.72 -41.85 -14.12
C LEU A 796 4.40 -41.81 -14.91
N MET A 797 3.95 -40.60 -15.29
CA MET A 797 2.76 -40.42 -16.13
C MET A 797 2.94 -41.04 -17.53
N ASP A 798 4.08 -40.79 -18.19
CA ASP A 798 4.37 -41.27 -19.55
C ASP A 798 4.23 -42.81 -19.65
N GLY A 799 4.66 -43.54 -18.62
CA GLY A 799 4.50 -45.00 -18.55
C GLY A 799 3.04 -45.47 -18.55
N GLN A 800 2.18 -44.79 -17.80
CA GLN A 800 0.74 -45.10 -17.74
C GLN A 800 -0.02 -44.62 -18.98
N LEU A 801 0.31 -43.44 -19.50
CA LEU A 801 -0.29 -42.90 -20.72
C LEU A 801 -0.06 -43.83 -21.92
N ALA A 802 1.16 -44.37 -22.04
CA ALA A 802 1.51 -45.35 -23.08
C ALA A 802 0.68 -46.64 -22.94
N ALA A 803 0.49 -47.16 -21.72
CA ALA A 803 -0.30 -48.36 -21.46
C ALA A 803 -1.78 -48.20 -21.85
N LEU A 804 -2.32 -46.98 -21.72
CA LEU A 804 -3.72 -46.65 -22.04
C LEU A 804 -3.94 -46.19 -23.49
N GLY A 805 -2.87 -46.15 -24.30
CA GLY A 805 -2.93 -45.62 -25.66
C GLY A 805 -3.31 -44.14 -25.73
N ALA A 806 -3.11 -43.38 -24.65
CA ALA A 806 -3.34 -41.94 -24.62
C ALA A 806 -2.10 -41.24 -25.20
N GLY A 807 -2.28 -40.47 -26.27
CA GLY A 807 -1.19 -39.82 -27.01
C GLY A 807 -1.66 -38.60 -27.82
N PRO A 808 -0.92 -38.18 -28.86
CA PRO A 808 -1.23 -37.00 -29.66
C PRO A 808 -2.70 -36.95 -30.13
N GLY A 809 -3.32 -35.78 -30.04
CA GLY A 809 -4.73 -35.56 -30.38
C GLY A 809 -5.72 -35.75 -29.23
N HIS A 810 -5.30 -36.37 -28.11
CA HIS A 810 -6.12 -36.42 -26.90
C HIS A 810 -6.08 -35.10 -26.11
N SER A 811 -7.14 -34.87 -25.33
CA SER A 811 -7.31 -33.69 -24.49
C SER A 811 -6.65 -33.85 -23.12
N TYR A 812 -6.00 -32.79 -22.64
CA TYR A 812 -5.32 -32.78 -21.35
C TYR A 812 -5.71 -31.55 -20.52
N LEU A 813 -6.08 -31.76 -19.26
CA LEU A 813 -6.38 -30.71 -18.29
C LEU A 813 -5.46 -30.81 -17.07
N ASP A 814 -4.73 -29.72 -16.79
CA ASP A 814 -3.95 -29.57 -15.55
C ASP A 814 -4.68 -28.65 -14.54
N VAL A 815 -5.21 -29.24 -13.47
CA VAL A 815 -5.93 -28.52 -12.41
C VAL A 815 -4.93 -28.07 -11.34
N ALA A 816 -4.95 -26.77 -11.01
CA ALA A 816 -3.91 -26.10 -10.22
C ALA A 816 -2.53 -26.18 -10.90
N SER A 817 -2.52 -25.74 -12.17
CA SER A 817 -1.38 -25.86 -13.09
C SER A 817 -0.15 -25.02 -12.73
N CYS A 818 -0.23 -24.16 -11.72
CA CYS A 818 0.82 -23.27 -11.25
C CYS A 818 1.34 -22.34 -12.36
N TYR A 819 2.53 -22.59 -12.93
CA TYR A 819 3.07 -21.79 -14.03
C TYR A 819 2.81 -22.43 -15.40
N GLY A 820 2.10 -23.57 -15.45
CA GLY A 820 1.74 -24.26 -16.68
C GLY A 820 2.82 -25.18 -17.25
N TRP A 821 3.80 -25.62 -16.44
CA TRP A 821 4.88 -26.50 -16.93
C TRP A 821 4.34 -27.80 -17.56
N PHE A 822 3.40 -28.50 -16.90
CA PHE A 822 2.82 -29.72 -17.46
C PHE A 822 1.95 -29.44 -18.68
N VAL A 823 1.22 -28.32 -18.71
CA VAL A 823 0.46 -27.88 -19.88
C VAL A 823 1.38 -27.73 -21.10
N GLN A 824 2.55 -27.11 -20.93
CA GLN A 824 3.53 -26.98 -22.02
C GLN A 824 4.11 -28.35 -22.43
N GLN A 825 4.51 -29.18 -21.47
CA GLN A 825 5.12 -30.48 -21.76
C GLN A 825 4.17 -31.46 -22.46
N MET A 826 2.88 -31.41 -22.12
CA MET A 826 1.85 -32.19 -22.78
C MET A 826 1.51 -31.59 -24.16
N ALA A 827 1.53 -30.26 -24.31
CA ALA A 827 1.37 -29.61 -25.61
C ALA A 827 2.48 -30.01 -26.60
N GLU A 828 3.73 -30.05 -26.16
CA GLU A 828 4.89 -30.49 -26.98
C GLU A 828 4.78 -31.95 -27.43
N ARG A 829 4.09 -32.78 -26.63
CA ARG A 829 3.76 -34.18 -26.96
C ARG A 829 2.50 -34.33 -27.84
N GLY A 830 1.91 -33.22 -28.29
CA GLY A 830 0.77 -33.22 -29.21
C GLY A 830 -0.61 -33.33 -28.57
N TYR A 831 -0.74 -33.14 -27.26
CA TYR A 831 -2.04 -33.08 -26.59
C TYR A 831 -2.71 -31.71 -26.78
N ALA A 832 -4.03 -31.70 -26.80
CA ALA A 832 -4.84 -30.48 -26.64
C ALA A 832 -4.83 -30.08 -25.15
N ALA A 833 -3.69 -29.54 -24.71
CA ALA A 833 -3.38 -29.23 -23.32
C ALA A 833 -3.88 -27.86 -22.88
N GLN A 834 -4.58 -27.84 -21.75
CA GLN A 834 -5.06 -26.64 -21.06
C GLN A 834 -4.84 -26.76 -19.55
N GLY A 835 -4.76 -25.63 -18.86
CA GLY A 835 -4.59 -25.56 -17.40
C GLY A 835 -5.60 -24.63 -16.75
N VAL A 836 -5.77 -24.80 -15.44
CA VAL A 836 -6.54 -23.88 -14.59
C VAL A 836 -5.65 -23.43 -13.45
N GLU A 837 -5.65 -22.12 -13.19
CA GLU A 837 -4.89 -21.55 -12.08
C GLU A 837 -5.62 -20.35 -11.46
N ARG A 838 -5.50 -20.18 -10.15
CA ARG A 838 -6.13 -19.12 -9.38
C ARG A 838 -5.38 -17.79 -9.47
N ASP A 839 -4.06 -17.82 -9.62
CA ASP A 839 -3.26 -16.59 -9.66
C ASP A 839 -3.24 -15.96 -11.06
N PRO A 840 -3.62 -14.69 -11.19
CA PRO A 840 -3.66 -14.01 -12.48
C PRO A 840 -2.28 -13.78 -13.12
N LEU A 841 -1.18 -13.94 -12.38
CA LEU A 841 0.18 -13.78 -12.90
C LEU A 841 0.73 -15.06 -13.53
N ALA A 842 0.10 -16.21 -13.30
CA ALA A 842 0.54 -17.51 -13.83
C ALA A 842 0.66 -17.56 -15.35
N PRO A 843 -0.35 -17.14 -16.14
CA PRO A 843 -0.26 -17.19 -17.61
C PRO A 843 0.91 -16.36 -18.14
N ARG A 844 1.18 -15.20 -17.52
CA ARG A 844 2.30 -14.33 -17.92
C ARG A 844 3.66 -14.96 -17.61
N LEU A 845 3.80 -15.60 -16.44
CA LEU A 845 5.05 -16.30 -16.11
C LEU A 845 5.26 -17.51 -17.01
N GLY A 846 4.23 -18.32 -17.24
CA GLY A 846 4.28 -19.48 -18.13
C GLY A 846 4.64 -19.09 -19.56
N ALA A 847 4.05 -18.02 -20.09
CA ALA A 847 4.41 -17.48 -21.39
C ALA A 847 5.86 -16.99 -21.45
N GLY A 848 6.30 -16.27 -20.42
CA GLY A 848 7.66 -15.74 -20.36
C GLY A 848 8.74 -16.81 -20.21
N VAL A 849 8.51 -17.86 -19.42
CA VAL A 849 9.52 -18.87 -19.08
C VAL A 849 9.45 -20.11 -19.97
N TYR A 850 8.24 -20.54 -20.35
CA TYR A 850 8.02 -21.78 -21.12
C TYR A 850 7.61 -21.53 -22.57
N GLY A 851 7.36 -20.28 -22.97
CA GLY A 851 6.79 -19.97 -24.28
C GLY A 851 5.34 -20.46 -24.43
N LEU A 852 4.65 -20.71 -23.31
CA LEU A 852 3.27 -21.18 -23.29
C LEU A 852 2.34 -20.10 -23.83
N ASP A 853 1.38 -20.46 -24.68
CA ASP A 853 0.29 -19.56 -25.05
C ASP A 853 -0.54 -19.21 -23.79
N PRO A 854 -0.60 -17.92 -23.37
CA PRO A 854 -1.36 -17.51 -22.20
C PRO A 854 -2.83 -17.95 -22.23
N GLY A 855 -3.41 -18.10 -23.43
CA GLY A 855 -4.80 -18.53 -23.61
C GLY A 855 -5.07 -19.98 -23.19
N ARG A 856 -4.03 -20.81 -23.03
CA ARG A 856 -4.16 -22.20 -22.58
C ARG A 856 -4.36 -22.35 -21.07
N VAL A 857 -4.11 -21.31 -20.28
CA VAL A 857 -4.29 -21.33 -18.82
C VAL A 857 -5.45 -20.41 -18.43
N SER A 858 -6.54 -21.01 -17.98
CA SER A 858 -7.71 -20.27 -17.50
C SER A 858 -7.46 -19.77 -16.08
N VAL A 859 -7.66 -18.46 -15.86
CA VAL A 859 -7.52 -17.84 -14.53
C VAL A 859 -8.86 -17.90 -13.80
N GLY A 860 -8.92 -18.63 -12.69
CA GLY A 860 -10.16 -18.79 -11.93
C GLY A 860 -10.09 -19.78 -10.77
N ASP A 861 -11.22 -19.99 -10.11
CA ASP A 861 -11.35 -21.03 -9.09
C ASP A 861 -11.47 -22.41 -9.76
N ALA A 862 -10.67 -23.38 -9.31
CA ALA A 862 -10.64 -24.72 -9.88
C ALA A 862 -11.98 -25.46 -9.72
N VAL A 863 -12.66 -25.29 -8.58
CA VAL A 863 -13.95 -25.96 -8.33
C VAL A 863 -15.01 -25.40 -9.27
N GLU A 864 -15.07 -24.08 -9.43
CA GLU A 864 -16.02 -23.43 -10.32
C GLU A 864 -15.80 -23.83 -11.78
N PHE A 865 -14.53 -23.90 -12.21
CA PHE A 865 -14.18 -24.40 -13.53
C PHE A 865 -14.65 -25.84 -13.74
N LEU A 866 -14.42 -26.72 -12.77
CA LEU A 866 -14.81 -28.13 -12.86
C LEU A 866 -16.34 -28.29 -12.84
N ARG A 867 -17.07 -27.50 -12.05
CA ARG A 867 -18.55 -27.47 -12.06
C ARG A 867 -19.07 -27.04 -13.42
N THR A 868 -18.54 -25.95 -13.97
CA THR A 868 -18.91 -25.46 -15.31
C THR A 868 -18.63 -26.52 -16.38
N ALA A 869 -17.44 -27.13 -16.36
CA ALA A 869 -17.08 -28.19 -17.30
C ALA A 869 -18.03 -29.40 -17.20
N ARG A 870 -18.42 -29.79 -15.98
CA ARG A 870 -19.40 -30.85 -15.76
C ARG A 870 -20.80 -30.48 -16.30
N GLU A 871 -21.25 -29.26 -16.05
CA GLU A 871 -22.55 -28.74 -16.54
C GLU A 871 -22.59 -28.66 -18.06
N ASP A 872 -21.48 -28.27 -18.69
CA ASP A 872 -21.31 -28.23 -20.14
C ASP A 872 -21.10 -29.62 -20.77
N GLY A 873 -21.03 -30.69 -19.95
CA GLY A 873 -20.73 -32.05 -20.43
C GLY A 873 -19.32 -32.23 -21.00
N ARG A 874 -18.39 -31.31 -20.69
CA ARG A 874 -17.00 -31.37 -21.15
C ARG A 874 -16.22 -32.44 -20.38
N ARG A 875 -15.56 -33.33 -21.11
CA ARG A 875 -14.62 -34.32 -20.57
C ARG A 875 -13.24 -34.17 -21.20
N PHE A 876 -12.22 -34.49 -20.43
CA PHE A 876 -10.82 -34.50 -20.83
C PHE A 876 -10.27 -35.91 -20.73
N ASP A 877 -9.60 -36.40 -21.76
CA ASP A 877 -9.04 -37.76 -21.79
C ASP A 877 -8.08 -37.97 -20.62
N VAL A 878 -7.24 -36.97 -20.34
CA VAL A 878 -6.24 -36.99 -19.28
C VAL A 878 -6.44 -35.77 -18.37
N VAL A 879 -6.55 -36.00 -17.06
CA VAL A 879 -6.61 -34.92 -16.05
C VAL A 879 -5.47 -35.10 -15.05
N SER A 880 -4.76 -34.03 -14.72
CA SER A 880 -3.87 -33.98 -13.55
C SER A 880 -4.39 -33.02 -12.49
N CYS A 881 -4.22 -33.39 -11.23
CA CYS A 881 -4.56 -32.55 -10.08
C CYS A 881 -3.51 -32.77 -8.99
N PHE A 882 -2.52 -31.89 -8.93
CA PHE A 882 -1.39 -32.06 -8.03
C PHE A 882 -1.47 -31.09 -6.87
N SER A 883 -1.35 -31.62 -5.65
CA SER A 883 -1.18 -30.86 -4.42
C SER A 883 -2.37 -29.94 -4.09
N LEU A 884 -3.57 -30.34 -4.51
CA LEU A 884 -4.81 -29.59 -4.25
C LEU A 884 -5.70 -30.27 -3.20
N LEU A 885 -5.89 -31.58 -3.28
CA LEU A 885 -6.91 -32.31 -2.50
C LEU A 885 -6.78 -32.14 -0.98
N HIS A 886 -5.57 -32.20 -0.42
CA HIS A 886 -5.35 -32.03 1.02
C HIS A 886 -5.81 -30.67 1.57
N HIS A 887 -5.89 -29.61 0.74
CA HIS A 887 -6.48 -28.34 1.19
C HIS A 887 -7.96 -28.49 1.56
N PHE A 888 -8.68 -29.37 0.87
CA PHE A 888 -10.10 -29.64 1.10
C PHE A 888 -10.27 -30.57 2.30
N VAL A 889 -9.38 -31.55 2.47
CA VAL A 889 -9.32 -32.41 3.67
C VAL A 889 -9.10 -31.56 4.94
N LEU A 890 -8.27 -30.51 4.84
CA LEU A 890 -8.01 -29.55 5.92
C LEU A 890 -9.12 -28.49 6.10
N GLY A 891 -10.25 -28.58 5.38
CA GLY A 891 -11.37 -27.64 5.48
C GLY A 891 -11.11 -26.26 4.85
N ARG A 892 -10.14 -26.14 3.94
CA ARG A 892 -9.78 -24.87 3.26
C ARG A 892 -10.48 -24.70 1.89
N GLY A 893 -11.39 -25.61 1.52
CA GLY A 893 -12.08 -25.66 0.23
C GLY A 893 -13.24 -24.67 0.04
N GLY A 894 -13.36 -23.62 0.86
CA GLY A 894 -14.38 -22.57 0.65
C GLY A 894 -15.84 -23.06 0.68
N GLY A 895 -16.13 -24.12 1.44
CA GLY A 895 -17.47 -24.74 1.50
C GLY A 895 -17.62 -26.01 0.67
N THR A 896 -16.66 -26.32 -0.21
CA THR A 896 -16.59 -27.58 -0.98
C THR A 896 -15.80 -28.62 -0.19
N SER A 897 -16.30 -29.86 -0.12
CA SER A 897 -15.63 -30.96 0.60
C SER A 897 -14.57 -31.66 -0.25
N ALA A 898 -13.72 -32.48 0.37
CA ALA A 898 -12.72 -33.27 -0.37
C ALA A 898 -13.37 -34.30 -1.29
N GLU A 899 -14.48 -34.88 -0.84
CA GLU A 899 -15.33 -35.80 -1.60
C GLU A 899 -15.91 -35.11 -2.83
N GLU A 900 -16.48 -33.92 -2.65
CA GLU A 900 -17.07 -33.16 -3.76
C GLU A 900 -16.03 -32.78 -4.81
N LEU A 901 -14.84 -32.31 -4.42
CA LEU A 901 -13.75 -32.05 -5.36
C LEU A 901 -13.36 -33.31 -6.15
N THR A 902 -13.25 -34.45 -5.45
CA THR A 902 -12.84 -35.72 -6.06
C THR A 902 -13.88 -36.21 -7.07
N GLN A 903 -15.16 -36.07 -6.75
CA GLN A 903 -16.27 -36.39 -7.66
C GLN A 903 -16.32 -35.44 -8.87
N LEU A 904 -15.99 -34.15 -8.69
CA LEU A 904 -15.89 -33.20 -9.80
C LEU A 904 -14.76 -33.59 -10.75
N LEU A 905 -13.58 -33.90 -10.22
CA LEU A 905 -12.44 -34.38 -11.02
C LEU A 905 -12.78 -35.65 -11.79
N ASP A 906 -13.41 -36.64 -11.13
CA ASP A 906 -13.89 -37.86 -11.78
C ASP A 906 -14.86 -37.56 -12.94
N SER A 907 -15.84 -36.68 -12.69
CA SER A 907 -16.89 -36.38 -13.67
C SER A 907 -16.38 -35.77 -14.97
N VAL A 908 -15.28 -35.01 -14.92
CA VAL A 908 -14.66 -34.38 -16.09
C VAL A 908 -13.53 -35.22 -16.69
N THR A 909 -13.14 -36.32 -16.05
CA THR A 909 -12.08 -37.20 -16.56
C THR A 909 -12.66 -38.24 -17.49
N GLY A 910 -12.00 -38.49 -18.62
CA GLY A 910 -12.34 -39.49 -19.62
C GLY A 910 -11.63 -40.82 -19.36
N ARG A 911 -10.30 -40.86 -19.54
CA ARG A 911 -9.50 -42.10 -19.48
C ARG A 911 -8.71 -42.23 -18.19
N VAL A 912 -7.98 -41.20 -17.78
CA VAL A 912 -7.09 -41.28 -16.61
C VAL A 912 -6.99 -39.97 -15.85
N MET A 913 -7.04 -40.07 -14.51
CA MET A 913 -6.76 -38.98 -13.59
C MET A 913 -5.45 -39.26 -12.85
N PHE A 914 -4.49 -38.35 -12.94
CA PHE A 914 -3.28 -38.36 -12.13
C PHE A 914 -3.44 -37.41 -10.93
N LEU A 915 -3.24 -37.92 -9.72
CA LEU A 915 -3.46 -37.16 -8.50
C LEU A 915 -2.32 -37.37 -7.50
N ASP A 916 -1.81 -36.28 -6.96
CA ASP A 916 -1.00 -36.30 -5.74
C ASP A 916 -1.62 -35.36 -4.70
N THR A 917 -1.36 -35.65 -3.43
CA THR A 917 -1.87 -34.86 -2.32
C THR A 917 -0.94 -34.92 -1.13
N GLY A 918 -0.99 -33.89 -0.28
CA GLY A 918 -0.29 -33.89 1.00
C GLY A 918 -0.65 -35.11 1.83
N GLN A 919 0.36 -35.71 2.47
CA GLN A 919 0.25 -36.93 3.26
C GLN A 919 0.75 -36.71 4.69
N GLU A 920 0.39 -37.63 5.58
CA GLU A 920 0.73 -37.52 7.00
C GLU A 920 2.22 -37.64 7.32
N HIS A 921 3.01 -38.28 6.46
CA HIS A 921 4.46 -38.45 6.68
C HIS A 921 5.23 -37.13 6.55
N GLU A 922 4.64 -36.13 5.89
CA GLU A 922 5.27 -34.82 5.72
C GLU A 922 5.27 -34.06 7.06
N ALA A 923 6.43 -33.55 7.48
CA ALA A 923 6.59 -32.95 8.80
C ALA A 923 5.60 -31.81 9.08
N TRP A 924 5.21 -31.03 8.06
CA TRP A 924 4.20 -29.97 8.19
C TRP A 924 2.75 -30.48 8.34
N PHE A 925 2.46 -31.72 7.99
CA PHE A 925 1.11 -32.31 7.98
C PHE A 925 0.95 -33.42 9.00
N ALA A 926 2.04 -33.88 9.63
CA ALA A 926 2.06 -34.94 10.64
C ALA A 926 0.98 -34.82 11.74
N ARG A 927 0.59 -33.59 12.12
CA ARG A 927 -0.47 -33.35 13.11
C ARG A 927 -1.86 -33.14 12.51
N THR A 928 -1.94 -32.68 11.27
CA THR A 928 -3.19 -32.17 10.65
C THR A 928 -3.83 -33.15 9.68
N LEU A 929 -3.04 -34.04 9.07
CA LEU A 929 -3.49 -35.11 8.17
C LEU A 929 -3.30 -36.50 8.79
N ARG A 930 -3.39 -36.63 10.11
CA ARG A 930 -3.15 -37.91 10.79
C ARG A 930 -4.07 -39.02 10.26
N GLY A 931 -3.48 -40.14 9.84
CA GLY A 931 -4.16 -41.26 9.19
C GLY A 931 -4.39 -41.11 7.69
N TRP A 932 -3.91 -40.03 7.07
CA TRP A 932 -3.98 -39.77 5.62
C TRP A 932 -2.69 -40.25 4.92
N ASP A 933 -2.45 -41.56 4.99
CA ASP A 933 -1.36 -42.26 4.30
C ASP A 933 -1.75 -42.66 2.86
N ALA A 934 -0.78 -43.18 2.09
CA ALA A 934 -1.01 -43.62 0.71
C ALA A 934 -2.12 -44.69 0.59
N SER A 935 -2.23 -45.60 1.56
CA SER A 935 -3.26 -46.65 1.57
C SER A 935 -4.66 -46.08 1.83
N HIS A 936 -4.78 -45.09 2.71
CA HIS A 936 -6.01 -44.35 2.95
C HIS A 936 -6.42 -43.58 1.70
N ILE A 937 -5.49 -42.86 1.08
CA ILE A 937 -5.76 -42.08 -0.12
C ILE A 937 -6.26 -42.97 -1.25
N ALA A 938 -5.63 -44.13 -1.49
CA ALA A 938 -6.10 -45.10 -2.48
C ALA A 938 -7.54 -45.55 -2.20
N ARG A 939 -7.86 -45.95 -0.96
CA ARG A 939 -9.24 -46.33 -0.56
C ARG A 939 -10.23 -45.19 -0.73
N PHE A 940 -9.83 -43.97 -0.39
CA PHE A 940 -10.66 -42.78 -0.54
C PHE A 940 -11.01 -42.53 -2.00
N LEU A 941 -10.01 -42.58 -2.89
CA LEU A 941 -10.21 -42.45 -4.34
C LEU A 941 -11.12 -43.56 -4.87
N THR A 942 -10.91 -44.82 -4.50
CA THR A 942 -11.80 -45.94 -4.89
C THR A 942 -13.23 -45.76 -4.39
N THR A 943 -13.42 -45.14 -3.23
CA THR A 943 -14.76 -44.96 -2.63
C THR A 943 -15.55 -43.82 -3.28
N TYR A 944 -14.87 -42.74 -3.66
CA TYR A 944 -15.51 -41.50 -4.11
C TYR A 944 -15.38 -41.21 -5.61
N THR A 945 -14.87 -42.16 -6.40
CA THR A 945 -14.76 -42.06 -7.86
C THR A 945 -15.36 -43.28 -8.56
N THR A 946 -15.61 -43.15 -9.86
CA THR A 946 -16.15 -44.19 -10.75
C THR A 946 -15.09 -44.85 -11.62
N PHE A 947 -13.80 -44.70 -11.30
CA PHE A 947 -12.70 -45.34 -12.04
C PHE A 947 -12.67 -46.86 -11.80
N ASP A 948 -12.27 -47.62 -12.81
CA ASP A 948 -12.19 -49.09 -12.74
C ASP A 948 -11.02 -49.55 -11.86
N GLU A 949 -9.95 -48.77 -11.83
CA GLU A 949 -8.71 -49.11 -11.14
C GLU A 949 -8.03 -47.86 -10.56
N VAL A 950 -7.47 -47.97 -9.34
CA VAL A 950 -6.62 -46.94 -8.71
C VAL A 950 -5.24 -47.54 -8.49
N ILE A 951 -4.24 -47.02 -9.20
CA ILE A 951 -2.86 -47.52 -9.21
C ILE A 951 -1.97 -46.51 -8.48
N ASP A 952 -1.21 -46.98 -7.50
CA ASP A 952 -0.15 -46.20 -6.85
C ASP A 952 1.14 -46.33 -7.66
N LEU A 953 1.60 -45.24 -8.27
CA LEU A 953 2.81 -45.19 -9.10
C LEU A 953 4.09 -44.98 -8.27
N GLY A 954 3.96 -44.84 -6.96
CA GLY A 954 5.06 -44.61 -6.03
C GLY A 954 5.31 -43.13 -5.71
N PRO A 955 6.27 -42.85 -4.80
CA PRO A 955 6.55 -41.52 -4.30
C PRO A 955 7.31 -40.63 -5.30
N ASP A 956 7.04 -39.33 -5.26
CA ASP A 956 7.86 -38.31 -5.91
C ASP A 956 9.26 -38.19 -5.31
N GLN A 957 10.19 -37.61 -6.05
CA GLN A 957 11.56 -37.33 -5.59
C GLN A 957 11.74 -35.88 -5.14
N ASP A 958 10.66 -35.25 -4.65
CA ASP A 958 10.64 -33.85 -4.22
C ASP A 958 11.30 -33.67 -2.82
N ALA A 959 11.56 -34.77 -2.11
CA ALA A 959 12.20 -34.84 -0.80
C ALA A 959 13.72 -34.53 -0.83
N VAL A 960 14.08 -33.35 -1.34
CA VAL A 960 15.47 -32.86 -1.40
C VAL A 960 15.68 -31.68 -0.44
N PRO A 961 16.89 -31.48 0.12
CA PRO A 961 17.18 -30.34 0.99
C PRO A 961 16.79 -29.00 0.33
N PRO A 962 16.10 -28.08 1.05
CA PRO A 962 15.82 -28.07 2.48
C PRO A 962 14.51 -28.79 2.90
N TYR A 963 13.80 -29.46 1.98
CA TYR A 963 12.50 -30.09 2.22
C TYR A 963 12.55 -31.62 2.30
N ALA A 964 13.69 -32.18 2.70
CA ALA A 964 13.90 -33.63 2.78
C ALA A 964 12.82 -34.36 3.61
N ASP A 965 12.25 -33.71 4.62
CA ASP A 965 11.22 -34.28 5.51
C ASP A 965 9.77 -33.87 5.17
N ASN A 966 9.54 -33.16 4.05
CA ASN A 966 8.24 -32.55 3.74
C ASN A 966 7.67 -32.95 2.37
N TYR A 967 8.30 -33.90 1.68
CA TYR A 967 7.84 -34.44 0.40
C TYR A 967 8.09 -35.96 0.35
N GLY A 968 7.87 -36.61 -0.80
CA GLY A 968 7.75 -38.07 -0.93
C GLY A 968 6.30 -38.51 -1.17
N ARG A 969 5.51 -37.66 -1.85
CA ARG A 969 4.08 -37.93 -2.06
C ARG A 969 3.91 -39.00 -3.11
N HIS A 970 3.04 -39.97 -2.82
CA HIS A 970 2.66 -40.96 -3.80
C HIS A 970 1.79 -40.33 -4.90
N LEU A 971 2.13 -40.65 -6.15
CA LEU A 971 1.35 -40.31 -7.33
C LEU A 971 0.38 -41.43 -7.64
N PHE A 972 -0.91 -41.12 -7.70
CA PHE A 972 -1.95 -42.09 -8.04
C PHE A 972 -2.43 -41.88 -9.49
N ALA A 973 -2.66 -42.98 -10.21
CA ALA A 973 -3.37 -43.01 -11.48
C ALA A 973 -4.72 -43.71 -11.31
N CYS A 974 -5.81 -42.99 -11.47
CA CYS A 974 -7.15 -43.54 -11.49
C CYS A 974 -7.59 -43.74 -12.94
N VAL A 975 -7.84 -44.98 -13.34
CA VAL A 975 -7.94 -45.41 -14.74
C VAL A 975 -9.36 -45.87 -15.05
N ARG A 976 -9.85 -45.50 -16.23
CA ARG A 976 -11.07 -45.99 -16.86
C ARG A 976 -10.72 -46.75 -18.13
N ARG A 977 -11.09 -48.04 -18.20
CA ARG A 977 -10.69 -48.97 -19.28
C ARG A 977 -11.67 -48.98 -20.45
#